data_AF-A0A641RNF4-F1
#
_entry.id   AF-A0A641RNF4-F1
#
_cell.length_a   1.000
_cell.length_b   1.000
_cell.length_c   1.000
_cell.angle_alpha   90.00
_cell.angle_beta   90.00
_cell.angle_gamma   90.00
#
_symmetry.space_group_name_H-M   'P 1'
#
loop_
_entity.id
_entity.type
_entity.pdbx_description
1 polymer ?
#
loop_
_entity_poly.entity_id
_entity_poly.type
_entity_poly.pdbx_seq_one_letter_code
_entity_poly.pdbx_strand_id
1 'polypeptide(L)'
;RYSDGSYLEDQDFWRFGGIHRSIHLIHTPDIHIRDYAVRTLPASVGDYKDFILQIDPQFSVYRGMTGKGYILQGVLKDASGKEVATLKGDVEDILDLEHKASRMNEWYPQRGPRKMGRLSAIIKSPERWTAETPYLYKLHLTLQNGEGKVVEQIEQAVGFRSVKIKKGQLLVNGNPVRFRGVNRHEHDPRTARVMSEERMLQDILLMKQANINAVRTSHYPNVSRWYELCDSLGLYVMDEADIEEHGLRGTLASTPDWHAAFMDRAVRMAERDKNYPCIVMWSMGNESGYGPNFAAISAWLHDFDPTRPVHYEGAQGVDGNPDPKTVDVISRFYTRVKQEYLNPGIAEGEDKERAENARWERLLEIAECTNDDRPVMTSEYAHSMGNALGNFKEYWDEIYSNPRMLGGFIWDWVDQGIYKTLPDGRTMVAYGGDFGDKPNLKAFCFNGLLMSDRKTTPKYWEVKKVYEPVELKMENEKLKVTNRNHHIDLSSYRCLWTVSIDGKQKEQGEFTLPEIAPGESETIDLPAFRSLKGAYSLSNKNEKVSKSNKKTEKTLSDCQLKVSIVLKSDALWAKAGHEVAWEQFCLQKGDLASADLINKGALQVKEDDNSLLISGRGFSVQWEKKVNGSMTSLIYKDKEMLAYLNDFPVQPVTQVFRAPTDNDKSFGNWLAKDWNLHGMDHPQINLESFHHEERADGAVIVQIQTSNLYKEGKVVTTSVYTVFSDGTIDLKTTFLPQGVLPEIPRLGIAFCLAPAYDTFTWYGRGPQDNYPDRKTSAMIGLWKGSVADQYVHYPRPQDSGNKEEVHYLTLTDKQNKGIRVDAVENAFSASALHYTVQD
;
A
#
# COMPACT_ATOMS: atom_id res chain seq x y z
N ARG A 1 8.23 -21.01 26.93
CA ARG A 1 8.57 -20.44 25.60
C ARG A 1 8.03 -21.33 24.50
N TYR A 2 8.30 -22.64 24.54
CA TYR A 2 7.74 -23.60 23.60
C TYR A 2 6.81 -24.58 24.31
N SER A 3 5.72 -24.96 23.66
CA SER A 3 4.76 -25.99 24.07
C SER A 3 4.22 -26.70 22.82
N ASP A 4 3.33 -27.69 23.02
CA ASP A 4 2.52 -28.27 21.93
C ASP A 4 1.76 -27.18 21.14
N GLY A 5 1.20 -26.17 21.82
CA GLY A 5 0.54 -25.03 21.20
C GLY A 5 1.41 -24.27 20.18
N SER A 6 2.74 -24.30 20.33
CA SER A 6 3.67 -23.64 19.40
C SER A 6 3.67 -24.26 17.99
N TYR A 7 3.16 -25.48 17.82
CA TYR A 7 2.95 -26.08 16.49
C TYR A 7 1.82 -25.43 15.69
N LEU A 8 0.94 -24.67 16.35
CA LEU A 8 -0.14 -23.88 15.73
C LEU A 8 0.16 -22.37 15.75
N GLU A 9 1.39 -21.98 16.09
CA GLU A 9 1.84 -20.58 16.18
C GLU A 9 3.10 -20.40 15.33
N ASP A 10 3.03 -20.86 14.08
CA ASP A 10 4.13 -20.83 13.13
C ASP A 10 4.16 -19.60 12.23
N GLN A 11 3.51 -18.51 12.63
CA GLN A 11 3.49 -17.24 11.89
C GLN A 11 4.89 -16.75 11.48
N ASP A 12 4.98 -16.12 10.31
CA ASP A 12 6.18 -15.45 9.83
C ASP A 12 6.46 -14.13 10.59
N PHE A 13 6.96 -14.29 11.82
CA PHE A 13 7.32 -13.20 12.71
C PHE A 13 8.45 -13.59 13.68
N TRP A 14 8.85 -12.65 14.54
CA TRP A 14 9.77 -12.91 15.64
C TRP A 14 9.18 -13.81 16.74
N ARG A 15 9.91 -14.86 17.12
CA ARG A 15 9.48 -15.85 18.13
C ARG A 15 9.88 -15.43 19.56
N PHE A 16 8.94 -14.88 20.32
CA PHE A 16 9.14 -14.44 21.71
C PHE A 16 8.55 -15.42 22.74
N GLY A 17 8.71 -15.11 24.03
CA GLY A 17 7.96 -15.73 25.12
C GLY A 17 7.77 -14.73 26.27
N GLY A 18 6.92 -15.05 27.24
CA GLY A 18 6.65 -14.20 28.39
C GLY A 18 5.25 -13.60 28.38
N ILE A 19 4.98 -12.70 29.33
CA ILE A 19 3.69 -12.03 29.50
C ILE A 19 3.75 -10.70 28.73
N HIS A 20 3.19 -10.71 27.52
CA HIS A 20 3.23 -9.58 26.58
C HIS A 20 1.91 -8.78 26.48
N ARG A 21 0.91 -9.11 27.30
CA ARG A 21 -0.38 -8.40 27.39
C ARG A 21 -0.74 -8.17 28.87
N SER A 22 -1.71 -7.29 29.12
CA SER A 22 -2.14 -6.88 30.46
C SER A 22 -2.63 -8.05 31.32
N ILE A 23 -2.41 -7.92 32.63
CA ILE A 23 -3.00 -8.80 33.66
C ILE A 23 -3.99 -7.96 34.47
N HIS A 24 -5.19 -8.51 34.67
CA HIS A 24 -6.25 -7.87 35.45
C HIS A 24 -6.76 -8.81 36.54
N LEU A 25 -7.17 -8.26 37.68
CA LEU A 25 -7.94 -8.95 38.70
C LEU A 25 -9.37 -8.42 38.68
N ILE A 26 -10.33 -9.32 38.52
CA ILE A 26 -11.76 -9.00 38.48
C ILE A 26 -12.41 -9.66 39.69
N HIS A 27 -13.22 -8.90 40.44
CA HIS A 27 -14.06 -9.42 41.52
C HIS A 27 -15.51 -9.34 41.08
N THR A 28 -16.21 -10.48 41.06
CA THR A 28 -17.62 -10.57 40.71
C THR A 28 -18.48 -10.91 41.94
N PRO A 29 -19.72 -10.41 41.99
CA PRO A 29 -20.69 -10.82 43.02
C PRO A 29 -21.11 -12.30 42.88
N ASP A 30 -21.70 -12.85 43.95
CA ASP A 30 -22.20 -14.23 44.00
C ASP A 30 -23.31 -14.51 42.97
N ILE A 31 -24.01 -13.48 42.48
CA ILE A 31 -24.81 -13.52 41.25
C ILE A 31 -24.26 -12.46 40.31
N HIS A 32 -23.81 -12.85 39.13
CA HIS A 32 -23.24 -11.93 38.15
C HIS A 32 -23.57 -12.33 36.71
N ILE A 33 -23.41 -11.38 35.80
CA ILE A 33 -23.49 -11.57 34.35
C ILE A 33 -22.21 -12.30 33.92
N ARG A 34 -22.33 -13.60 33.58
CA ARG A 34 -21.20 -14.42 33.14
C ARG A 34 -20.76 -14.06 31.72
N ASP A 35 -21.73 -13.86 30.84
CA ASP A 35 -21.52 -13.60 29.42
C ASP A 35 -22.76 -12.93 28.82
N TYR A 36 -22.61 -12.29 27.67
CA TYR A 36 -23.71 -11.74 26.90
C TYR A 36 -23.34 -11.62 25.41
N ALA A 37 -24.33 -11.87 24.54
CA ALA A 37 -24.21 -11.60 23.12
C ALA A 37 -25.18 -10.50 22.68
N VAL A 38 -24.70 -9.56 21.88
CA VAL A 38 -25.51 -8.51 21.26
C VAL A 38 -25.53 -8.73 19.74
N ARG A 39 -26.74 -8.76 19.17
CA ARG A 39 -26.93 -8.84 17.71
C ARG A 39 -27.86 -7.74 17.23
N THR A 40 -27.53 -7.19 16.06
CA THR A 40 -28.39 -6.27 15.33
C THR A 40 -28.76 -6.90 14.00
N LEU A 41 -30.06 -7.07 13.75
CA LEU A 41 -30.58 -7.67 12.52
C LEU A 41 -31.54 -6.70 11.84
N PRO A 42 -31.57 -6.58 10.51
CA PRO A 42 -32.65 -5.86 9.84
C PRO A 42 -34.01 -6.42 10.23
N ALA A 43 -34.96 -5.56 10.62
CA ALA A 43 -36.29 -5.99 11.06
C ALA A 43 -37.11 -6.62 9.92
N SER A 44 -36.80 -6.25 8.68
CA SER A 44 -37.38 -6.79 7.46
C SER A 44 -36.27 -7.21 6.50
N VAL A 45 -36.40 -8.37 5.85
CA VAL A 45 -35.36 -8.88 4.94
C VAL A 45 -35.18 -7.93 3.75
N GLY A 46 -33.95 -7.40 3.61
CA GLY A 46 -33.60 -6.50 2.51
C GLY A 46 -33.97 -5.03 2.75
N ASP A 47 -34.58 -4.71 3.89
CA ASP A 47 -34.86 -3.34 4.32
C ASP A 47 -34.02 -3.03 5.56
N TYR A 48 -33.13 -2.05 5.41
CA TYR A 48 -32.17 -1.63 6.44
C TYR A 48 -32.60 -0.36 7.17
N LYS A 49 -33.91 -0.03 7.14
CA LYS A 49 -34.47 1.12 7.87
C LYS A 49 -34.59 0.84 9.36
N ASP A 50 -35.21 -0.28 9.75
CA ASP A 50 -35.43 -0.64 11.15
C ASP A 50 -34.58 -1.86 11.50
N PHE A 51 -34.11 -1.94 12.75
CA PHE A 51 -33.31 -3.07 13.23
C PHE A 51 -33.92 -3.68 14.49
N ILE A 52 -33.74 -4.98 14.65
CA ILE A 52 -33.97 -5.71 15.89
C ILE A 52 -32.65 -5.71 16.67
N LEU A 53 -32.68 -5.17 17.88
CA LEU A 53 -31.65 -5.38 18.89
C LEU A 53 -31.99 -6.67 19.65
N GLN A 54 -31.08 -7.65 19.64
CA GLN A 54 -31.18 -8.87 20.43
C GLN A 54 -30.06 -8.90 21.46
N ILE A 55 -30.40 -9.23 22.70
CA ILE A 55 -29.46 -9.43 23.81
C ILE A 55 -29.70 -10.83 24.38
N ASP A 56 -28.65 -11.62 24.47
CA ASP A 56 -28.67 -12.97 25.05
C ASP A 56 -27.72 -13.03 26.25
N PRO A 57 -28.19 -12.62 27.45
CA PRO A 57 -27.38 -12.64 28.66
C PRO A 57 -27.33 -14.04 29.28
N GLN A 58 -26.22 -14.32 29.97
CA GLN A 58 -26.00 -15.53 30.73
C GLN A 58 -25.51 -15.15 32.13
N PHE A 59 -25.93 -15.90 33.15
CA PHE A 59 -25.61 -15.59 34.54
C PHE A 59 -24.92 -16.78 35.21
N SER A 60 -24.12 -16.48 36.22
CA SER A 60 -23.64 -17.47 37.19
C SER A 60 -24.13 -17.12 38.58
N VAL A 61 -24.48 -18.15 39.35
CA VAL A 61 -24.92 -18.03 40.74
C VAL A 61 -24.08 -18.95 41.62
N TYR A 62 -23.71 -18.47 42.79
CA TYR A 62 -22.90 -19.19 43.78
C TYR A 62 -23.58 -19.19 45.14
N ARG A 63 -23.08 -20.05 46.05
CA ARG A 63 -23.50 -20.12 47.47
C ARG A 63 -25.01 -20.33 47.67
N GLY A 64 -25.65 -21.11 46.80
CA GLY A 64 -27.07 -21.44 46.89
C GLY A 64 -28.03 -20.33 46.46
N MET A 65 -27.51 -19.24 45.89
CA MET A 65 -28.32 -18.19 45.26
C MET A 65 -29.05 -18.75 44.03
N THR A 66 -30.27 -18.27 43.76
CA THR A 66 -31.12 -18.79 42.67
C THR A 66 -31.45 -17.76 41.59
N GLY A 67 -31.05 -16.49 41.76
CA GLY A 67 -31.47 -15.40 40.87
C GLY A 67 -32.91 -14.91 41.09
N LYS A 68 -33.66 -15.51 42.02
CA LYS A 68 -35.04 -15.12 42.31
C LYS A 68 -35.11 -13.67 42.79
N GLY A 69 -36.00 -12.90 42.16
CA GLY A 69 -36.19 -11.46 42.42
C GLY A 69 -35.12 -10.55 41.80
N TYR A 70 -34.11 -11.09 41.11
CA TYR A 70 -33.15 -10.27 40.37
C TYR A 70 -33.68 -9.96 38.98
N ILE A 71 -33.42 -8.74 38.51
CA ILE A 71 -33.82 -8.24 37.20
C ILE A 71 -32.58 -7.76 36.46
N LEU A 72 -32.44 -8.14 35.19
CA LEU A 72 -31.52 -7.49 34.28
C LEU A 72 -32.25 -6.38 33.53
N GLN A 73 -31.74 -5.16 33.61
CA GLN A 73 -32.19 -4.03 32.80
C GLN A 73 -31.15 -3.71 31.72
N GLY A 74 -31.55 -3.77 30.45
CA GLY A 74 -30.75 -3.31 29.31
C GLY A 74 -31.22 -1.94 28.84
N VAL A 75 -30.38 -0.91 28.93
CA VAL A 75 -30.70 0.45 28.48
C VAL A 75 -29.77 0.83 27.33
N LEU A 76 -30.33 0.99 26.13
CA LEU A 76 -29.61 1.49 24.96
C LEU A 76 -29.67 3.02 24.96
N LYS A 77 -28.50 3.67 24.86
CA LYS A 77 -28.36 5.12 24.76
C LYS A 77 -27.65 5.52 23.49
N ASP A 78 -28.06 6.65 22.93
CA ASP A 78 -27.38 7.27 21.80
C ASP A 78 -26.08 7.98 22.23
N ALA A 79 -25.33 8.53 21.27
CA ALA A 79 -24.06 9.19 21.54
C ALA A 79 -24.19 10.44 22.45
N SER A 80 -25.38 11.04 22.57
CA SER A 80 -25.66 12.16 23.48
C SER A 80 -26.01 11.70 24.91
N GLY A 81 -26.19 10.40 25.11
CA GLY A 81 -26.63 9.80 26.37
C GLY A 81 -28.16 9.70 26.52
N LYS A 82 -28.93 10.03 25.49
CA LYS A 82 -30.38 9.90 25.50
C LYS A 82 -30.78 8.43 25.38
N GLU A 83 -31.74 8.00 26.19
CA GLU A 83 -32.30 6.66 26.14
C GLU A 83 -33.10 6.43 24.84
N VAL A 84 -32.79 5.34 24.17
CA VAL A 84 -33.40 4.90 22.90
C VAL A 84 -34.35 3.73 23.14
N ALA A 85 -33.94 2.78 23.99
CA ALA A 85 -34.75 1.63 24.35
C ALA A 85 -34.37 1.11 25.75
N THR A 86 -35.36 0.60 26.47
CA THR A 86 -35.19 -0.13 27.72
C THR A 86 -35.81 -1.51 27.61
N LEU A 87 -35.04 -2.53 27.96
CA LEU A 87 -35.45 -3.93 28.03
C LEU A 87 -35.29 -4.43 29.46
N LYS A 88 -36.15 -5.36 29.89
CA LYS A 88 -36.06 -6.01 31.20
C LYS A 88 -36.30 -7.50 31.06
N GLY A 89 -35.57 -8.29 31.84
CA GLY A 89 -35.84 -9.72 31.98
C GLY A 89 -35.55 -10.21 33.39
N ASP A 90 -36.37 -11.14 33.84
CA ASP A 90 -36.21 -11.81 35.12
C ASP A 90 -35.03 -12.79 35.05
N VAL A 91 -34.08 -12.65 35.98
CA VAL A 91 -32.85 -13.44 35.99
C VAL A 91 -33.15 -14.91 36.26
N GLU A 92 -34.10 -15.22 37.15
CA GLU A 92 -34.56 -16.58 37.43
C GLU A 92 -35.07 -17.30 36.17
N ASP A 93 -35.73 -16.57 35.28
CA ASP A 93 -36.28 -17.10 34.04
C ASP A 93 -35.21 -17.36 32.99
N ILE A 94 -34.22 -16.48 32.93
CA ILE A 94 -33.08 -16.62 32.01
C ILE A 94 -32.13 -17.72 32.47
N LEU A 95 -31.83 -17.77 33.77
CA LEU A 95 -30.93 -18.75 34.39
C LEU A 95 -31.51 -20.17 34.29
N ASP A 96 -32.82 -20.32 34.49
CA ASP A 96 -33.58 -21.57 34.37
C ASP A 96 -32.94 -22.79 35.08
N LEU A 97 -32.57 -22.63 36.36
CA LEU A 97 -31.98 -23.72 37.17
C LEU A 97 -32.88 -24.94 37.33
N GLU A 98 -34.19 -24.75 37.20
CA GLU A 98 -35.18 -25.84 37.26
C GLU A 98 -35.28 -26.62 35.95
N HIS A 99 -34.59 -26.17 34.88
CA HIS A 99 -34.63 -26.76 33.55
C HIS A 99 -36.07 -26.97 33.05
N LYS A 100 -36.89 -25.91 33.12
CA LYS A 100 -38.31 -26.02 32.74
C LYS A 100 -38.42 -26.36 31.26
N ALA A 101 -39.10 -27.46 30.96
CA ALA A 101 -39.24 -27.96 29.59
C ALA A 101 -39.77 -26.90 28.60
N SER A 102 -40.67 -26.00 29.02
CA SER A 102 -41.15 -24.90 28.18
C SER A 102 -40.06 -23.90 27.79
N ARG A 103 -39.20 -23.51 28.75
CA ARG A 103 -38.09 -22.58 28.53
C ARG A 103 -36.97 -23.21 27.73
N MET A 104 -36.62 -24.46 28.04
CA MET A 104 -35.69 -25.24 27.22
C MET A 104 -36.18 -25.35 25.78
N ASN A 105 -37.44 -25.72 25.55
CA ASN A 105 -37.99 -25.82 24.19
C ASN A 105 -38.06 -24.48 23.46
N GLU A 106 -38.16 -23.37 24.18
CA GLU A 106 -38.16 -22.04 23.57
C GLU A 106 -36.77 -21.65 23.05
N TRP A 107 -35.74 -21.78 23.90
CA TRP A 107 -34.38 -21.30 23.62
C TRP A 107 -33.46 -22.35 22.99
N TYR A 108 -33.64 -23.61 23.35
CA TYR A 108 -32.89 -24.78 22.91
C TYR A 108 -33.86 -25.86 22.39
N PRO A 109 -34.60 -25.59 21.31
CA PRO A 109 -35.64 -26.50 20.83
C PRO A 109 -35.05 -27.85 20.43
N GLN A 110 -35.82 -28.93 20.64
CA GLN A 110 -35.43 -30.27 20.17
C GLN A 110 -35.32 -30.36 18.63
N ARG A 111 -35.93 -29.43 17.90
CA ARG A 111 -35.92 -29.34 16.44
C ARG A 111 -35.63 -27.90 16.01
N GLY A 112 -34.57 -27.71 15.22
CA GLY A 112 -34.13 -26.40 14.74
C GLY A 112 -32.98 -25.80 15.56
N PRO A 113 -32.47 -24.62 15.15
CA PRO A 113 -31.34 -23.99 15.80
C PRO A 113 -31.71 -23.38 17.16
N ARG A 114 -30.68 -23.15 17.99
CA ARG A 114 -30.81 -22.33 19.20
C ARG A 114 -31.38 -20.95 18.86
N LYS A 115 -32.31 -20.45 19.68
CA LYS A 115 -32.81 -19.08 19.55
C LYS A 115 -31.98 -18.11 20.37
N MET A 116 -31.88 -16.89 19.86
CA MET A 116 -31.23 -15.74 20.52
C MET A 116 -32.24 -14.65 20.79
N GLY A 117 -31.87 -13.67 21.62
CA GLY A 117 -32.71 -12.51 21.91
C GLY A 117 -33.68 -12.72 23.06
N ARG A 118 -33.20 -13.34 24.14
CA ARG A 118 -33.89 -13.39 25.45
C ARG A 118 -34.43 -12.04 25.89
N LEU A 119 -33.73 -10.97 25.52
CA LEU A 119 -34.29 -9.62 25.44
C LEU A 119 -34.23 -9.16 23.99
N SER A 120 -35.31 -8.59 23.46
CA SER A 120 -35.28 -7.98 22.13
C SER A 120 -36.19 -6.75 22.01
N ALA A 121 -35.80 -5.82 21.13
CA ALA A 121 -36.59 -4.64 20.80
C ALA A 121 -36.36 -4.23 19.34
N ILE A 122 -37.39 -3.68 18.71
CA ILE A 122 -37.25 -3.03 17.40
C ILE A 122 -36.82 -1.58 17.62
N ILE A 123 -35.68 -1.22 17.06
CA ILE A 123 -35.15 0.12 17.03
C ILE A 123 -35.49 0.73 15.68
N LYS A 124 -36.25 1.83 15.70
CA LYS A 124 -36.72 2.51 14.50
C LYS A 124 -35.64 3.44 13.97
N SER A 125 -35.28 3.26 12.70
CA SER A 125 -34.33 4.15 12.00
C SER A 125 -33.07 4.50 12.82
N PRO A 126 -32.33 3.51 13.35
CA PRO A 126 -31.09 3.79 14.07
C PRO A 126 -30.02 4.35 13.13
N GLU A 127 -29.13 5.15 13.68
CA GLU A 127 -27.88 5.49 13.01
C GLU A 127 -27.06 4.21 12.82
N ARG A 128 -26.56 3.99 11.60
CA ARG A 128 -25.92 2.73 11.21
C ARG A 128 -24.41 2.85 11.28
N TRP A 129 -23.77 1.79 11.76
CA TRP A 129 -22.32 1.69 11.80
C TRP A 129 -21.77 1.25 10.44
N THR A 130 -20.74 1.94 9.96
CA THR A 130 -19.91 1.60 8.79
C THR A 130 -18.47 2.08 9.02
N ALA A 131 -17.52 1.70 8.18
CA ALA A 131 -16.15 2.25 8.23
C ALA A 131 -16.06 3.74 7.82
N GLU A 132 -17.10 4.29 7.17
CA GLU A 132 -17.20 5.70 6.75
C GLU A 132 -17.94 6.55 7.81
N THR A 133 -18.92 5.96 8.50
CA THR A 133 -19.76 6.58 9.54
C THR A 133 -19.85 5.65 10.77
N PRO A 134 -18.84 5.62 11.64
CA PRO A 134 -18.75 4.64 12.74
C PRO A 134 -19.62 5.02 13.95
N TYR A 135 -20.93 5.15 13.75
CA TYR A 135 -21.85 5.51 14.84
C TYR A 135 -21.98 4.38 15.86
N LEU A 136 -21.77 4.68 17.14
CA LEU A 136 -21.87 3.74 18.25
C LEU A 136 -22.91 4.21 19.28
N TYR A 137 -23.81 3.32 19.62
CA TYR A 137 -24.66 3.43 20.80
C TYR A 137 -23.95 2.81 22.01
N LYS A 138 -24.44 3.12 23.21
CA LYS A 138 -24.01 2.50 24.47
C LYS A 138 -25.13 1.66 25.07
N LEU A 139 -24.90 0.37 25.24
CA LEU A 139 -25.81 -0.54 25.94
C LEU A 139 -25.33 -0.73 27.37
N HIS A 140 -26.12 -0.28 28.34
CA HIS A 140 -25.88 -0.55 29.76
C HIS A 140 -26.69 -1.77 30.18
N LEU A 141 -26.01 -2.84 30.59
CA LEU A 141 -26.61 -4.03 31.19
C LEU A 141 -26.47 -3.93 32.70
N THR A 142 -27.57 -3.67 33.40
CA THR A 142 -27.59 -3.43 34.85
C THR A 142 -28.32 -4.55 35.56
N LEU A 143 -27.61 -5.32 36.37
CA LEU A 143 -28.18 -6.36 37.22
C LEU A 143 -28.65 -5.72 38.54
N GLN A 144 -29.93 -5.89 38.86
CA GLN A 144 -30.56 -5.35 40.07
C GLN A 144 -31.09 -6.48 40.95
N ASN A 145 -30.97 -6.34 42.27
CA ASN A 145 -31.56 -7.27 43.23
C ASN A 145 -33.06 -6.99 43.45
N GLY A 146 -33.71 -7.79 44.30
CA GLY A 146 -35.14 -7.65 44.61
C GLY A 146 -35.56 -6.35 45.31
N GLU A 147 -34.59 -5.55 45.79
CA GLU A 147 -34.81 -4.21 46.36
C GLU A 147 -34.60 -3.10 45.32
N GLY A 148 -34.27 -3.46 44.07
CA GLY A 148 -33.93 -2.52 43.01
C GLY A 148 -32.52 -1.95 43.08
N LYS A 149 -31.66 -2.46 43.98
CA LYS A 149 -30.27 -2.03 44.11
C LYS A 149 -29.41 -2.66 43.02
N VAL A 150 -28.55 -1.84 42.40
CA VAL A 150 -27.57 -2.31 41.41
C VAL A 150 -26.52 -3.21 42.07
N VAL A 151 -26.35 -4.40 41.50
CA VAL A 151 -25.40 -5.44 41.91
C VAL A 151 -24.17 -5.41 41.00
N GLU A 152 -24.40 -5.27 39.70
CA GLU A 152 -23.37 -5.22 38.66
C GLU A 152 -23.88 -4.37 37.50
N GLN A 153 -22.97 -3.70 36.79
CA GLN A 153 -23.27 -3.00 35.56
C GLN A 153 -22.13 -3.19 34.54
N ILE A 154 -22.50 -3.49 33.30
CA ILE A 154 -21.60 -3.60 32.16
C ILE A 154 -22.02 -2.58 31.09
N GLU A 155 -21.05 -1.98 30.40
CA GLU A 155 -21.26 -1.12 29.22
C GLU A 155 -20.72 -1.83 27.97
N GLN A 156 -21.53 -1.90 26.91
CA GLN A 156 -21.16 -2.46 25.62
C GLN A 156 -21.44 -1.44 24.52
N ALA A 157 -20.45 -1.15 23.67
CA ALA A 157 -20.67 -0.37 22.45
C ALA A 157 -21.48 -1.20 21.43
N VAL A 158 -22.45 -0.57 20.77
CA VAL A 158 -23.33 -1.22 19.79
C VAL A 158 -23.37 -0.43 18.50
N GLY A 159 -22.90 -1.03 17.41
CA GLY A 159 -23.04 -0.49 16.05
C GLY A 159 -24.12 -1.26 15.29
N PHE A 160 -25.18 -0.56 14.86
CA PHE A 160 -26.24 -1.20 14.04
C PHE A 160 -25.72 -1.44 12.64
N ARG A 161 -25.53 -2.72 12.29
CA ARG A 161 -25.07 -3.13 10.96
C ARG A 161 -25.58 -4.50 10.54
N SER A 162 -25.65 -4.72 9.23
CA SER A 162 -25.85 -6.04 8.65
C SER A 162 -24.74 -6.33 7.65
N VAL A 163 -24.13 -7.51 7.75
CA VAL A 163 -23.18 -8.05 6.76
C VAL A 163 -23.84 -9.23 6.07
N LYS A 164 -23.82 -9.26 4.73
CA LYS A 164 -24.41 -10.35 3.92
C LYS A 164 -23.63 -10.55 2.64
N ILE A 165 -23.53 -11.79 2.17
CA ILE A 165 -23.10 -12.08 0.80
C ILE A 165 -24.33 -12.27 -0.08
N LYS A 166 -24.37 -11.60 -1.22
CA LYS A 166 -25.45 -11.71 -2.19
C LYS A 166 -24.93 -11.45 -3.59
N LYS A 167 -25.22 -12.36 -4.54
CA LYS A 167 -24.79 -12.27 -5.95
C LYS A 167 -23.27 -12.05 -6.07
N GLY A 168 -22.50 -12.77 -5.26
CA GLY A 168 -21.04 -12.69 -5.24
C GLY A 168 -20.46 -11.38 -4.70
N GLN A 169 -21.23 -10.56 -3.99
CA GLN A 169 -20.74 -9.33 -3.36
C GLN A 169 -20.93 -9.40 -1.86
N LEU A 170 -19.96 -8.88 -1.10
CA LEU A 170 -20.15 -8.58 0.32
C LEU A 170 -20.90 -7.26 0.45
N LEU A 171 -22.02 -7.28 1.16
CA LEU A 171 -22.87 -6.13 1.41
C LEU A 171 -22.79 -5.73 2.88
N VAL A 172 -22.56 -4.44 3.14
CA VAL A 172 -22.74 -3.83 4.47
C VAL A 172 -23.93 -2.88 4.39
N ASN A 173 -24.96 -3.11 5.21
CA ASN A 173 -26.19 -2.33 5.23
C ASN A 173 -26.89 -2.22 3.86
N GLY A 174 -26.72 -3.24 3.02
CA GLY A 174 -27.29 -3.32 1.68
C GLY A 174 -26.40 -2.82 0.54
N ASN A 175 -25.32 -2.11 0.85
CA ASN A 175 -24.41 -1.56 -0.16
C ASN A 175 -23.22 -2.51 -0.38
N PRO A 176 -22.82 -2.77 -1.64
CA PRO A 176 -21.63 -3.56 -1.93
C PRO A 176 -20.38 -2.81 -1.48
N VAL A 177 -19.53 -3.49 -0.71
CA VAL A 177 -18.26 -2.93 -0.21
C VAL A 177 -17.07 -3.56 -0.91
N ARG A 178 -15.98 -2.81 -1.01
CA ARG A 178 -14.65 -3.31 -1.34
C ARG A 178 -13.69 -3.08 -0.18
N PHE A 179 -12.93 -4.09 0.17
CA PHE A 179 -11.84 -4.01 1.13
C PHE A 179 -10.61 -3.38 0.47
N ARG A 180 -10.39 -2.12 0.82
CA ARG A 180 -9.13 -1.40 0.68
C ARG A 180 -8.30 -1.76 1.90
N GLY A 181 -7.82 -3.00 1.93
CA GLY A 181 -7.30 -3.64 3.14
C GLY A 181 -5.78 -3.64 3.23
N VAL A 182 -5.29 -3.91 4.44
CA VAL A 182 -3.89 -4.22 4.75
C VAL A 182 -3.79 -5.27 5.87
N ASN A 183 -2.80 -6.16 5.80
CA ASN A 183 -2.42 -7.06 6.88
C ASN A 183 -1.66 -6.28 7.96
N ARG A 184 -1.88 -6.58 9.24
CA ARG A 184 -1.17 -5.91 10.33
C ARG A 184 -0.79 -6.89 11.44
N HIS A 185 0.52 -7.08 11.58
CA HIS A 185 1.08 -7.63 12.81
C HIS A 185 1.11 -6.61 13.96
N GLU A 186 1.01 -7.14 15.18
CA GLU A 186 1.24 -6.39 16.43
C GLU A 186 2.74 -6.28 16.68
N HIS A 187 3.36 -5.23 16.12
CA HIS A 187 4.80 -4.98 16.23
C HIS A 187 5.15 -3.53 16.57
N ASP A 188 6.02 -3.35 17.56
CA ASP A 188 6.71 -2.12 17.94
C ASP A 188 8.24 -2.35 17.94
N PRO A 189 9.06 -1.44 17.40
CA PRO A 189 10.50 -1.68 17.29
C PRO A 189 11.25 -1.74 18.63
N ARG A 190 10.65 -1.30 19.74
CA ARG A 190 11.27 -1.33 21.08
C ARG A 190 10.68 -2.41 21.96
N THR A 191 9.36 -2.57 21.95
CA THR A 191 8.62 -3.49 22.81
C THR A 191 8.15 -4.75 22.07
N ALA A 192 8.51 -4.88 20.79
CA ALA A 192 8.15 -5.98 19.91
C ALA A 192 6.64 -6.23 19.92
N ARG A 193 6.19 -7.32 20.55
CA ARG A 193 4.78 -7.75 20.58
C ARG A 193 3.88 -6.95 21.51
N VAL A 194 4.44 -6.11 22.38
CA VAL A 194 3.64 -5.33 23.34
C VAL A 194 3.18 -4.03 22.70
N MET A 195 1.87 -3.91 22.45
CA MET A 195 1.26 -2.75 21.81
C MET A 195 0.77 -1.73 22.83
N SER A 196 1.12 -0.46 22.64
CA SER A 196 0.48 0.66 23.35
C SER A 196 -0.73 1.18 22.58
N GLU A 197 -1.66 1.83 23.28
CA GLU A 197 -2.82 2.48 22.67
C GLU A 197 -2.39 3.57 21.68
N GLU A 198 -1.37 4.36 22.01
CA GLU A 198 -0.86 5.42 21.15
C GLU A 198 -0.35 4.87 19.82
N ARG A 199 0.32 3.70 19.85
CA ARG A 199 0.78 3.06 18.62
C ARG A 199 -0.36 2.49 17.80
N MET A 200 -1.37 1.90 18.44
CA MET A 200 -2.58 1.43 17.74
C MET A 200 -3.33 2.59 17.09
N LEU A 201 -3.48 3.71 17.81
CA LEU A 201 -4.08 4.94 17.27
C LEU A 201 -3.27 5.49 16.09
N GLN A 202 -1.95 5.56 16.21
CA GLN A 202 -1.08 5.99 15.12
C GLN A 202 -1.28 5.13 13.86
N ASP A 203 -1.35 3.80 14.02
CA ASP A 203 -1.59 2.87 12.92
C ASP A 203 -2.95 3.16 12.25
N ILE A 204 -4.05 3.23 13.01
CA ILE A 204 -5.40 3.44 12.48
C ILE A 204 -5.52 4.79 11.77
N LEU A 205 -4.95 5.85 12.35
CA LEU A 205 -5.00 7.20 11.75
C LEU A 205 -4.26 7.22 10.41
N LEU A 206 -3.05 6.66 10.34
CA LEU A 206 -2.30 6.55 9.09
C LEU A 206 -3.04 5.69 8.06
N MET A 207 -3.65 4.57 8.47
CA MET A 207 -4.45 3.74 7.57
C MET A 207 -5.59 4.55 6.93
N LYS A 208 -6.41 5.23 7.74
CA LYS A 208 -7.53 6.02 7.22
C LYS A 208 -7.05 7.21 6.36
N GLN A 209 -5.92 7.83 6.72
CA GLN A 209 -5.29 8.89 5.92
C GLN A 209 -4.75 8.41 4.57
N ALA A 210 -4.47 7.12 4.42
CA ALA A 210 -4.12 6.43 3.17
C ALA A 210 -5.32 5.79 2.47
N ASN A 211 -6.56 6.16 2.83
CA ASN A 211 -7.79 5.61 2.25
C ASN A 211 -8.01 4.10 2.49
N ILE A 212 -7.27 3.50 3.44
CA ILE A 212 -7.48 2.11 3.89
C ILE A 212 -8.77 2.06 4.72
N ASN A 213 -9.63 1.08 4.44
CA ASN A 213 -10.91 0.90 5.13
C ASN A 213 -11.05 -0.45 5.86
N ALA A 214 -10.08 -1.35 5.68
CA ALA A 214 -10.11 -2.68 6.26
C ALA A 214 -8.74 -3.13 6.78
N VAL A 215 -8.74 -3.99 7.79
CA VAL A 215 -7.53 -4.61 8.35
C VAL A 215 -7.76 -6.09 8.62
N ARG A 216 -6.78 -6.92 8.25
CA ARG A 216 -6.71 -8.33 8.63
C ARG A 216 -5.76 -8.46 9.81
N THR A 217 -6.20 -9.16 10.86
CA THR A 217 -5.40 -9.39 12.08
C THR A 217 -4.41 -10.54 11.89
N SER A 218 -3.46 -10.37 10.96
CA SER A 218 -2.46 -11.39 10.64
C SER A 218 -1.62 -11.76 11.87
N HIS A 219 -1.60 -13.00 12.36
CA HIS A 219 -2.53 -14.11 12.08
C HIS A 219 -3.04 -14.69 13.40
N TYR A 220 -3.63 -13.81 14.20
CA TYR A 220 -4.09 -14.13 15.56
C TYR A 220 -4.97 -12.99 16.11
N PRO A 221 -5.82 -13.28 17.12
CA PRO A 221 -6.65 -12.26 17.72
C PRO A 221 -5.78 -11.20 18.41
N ASN A 222 -5.98 -9.93 18.04
CA ASN A 222 -5.27 -8.78 18.59
C ASN A 222 -5.71 -8.50 20.04
N VAL A 223 -5.04 -7.55 20.72
CA VAL A 223 -5.51 -7.04 22.02
C VAL A 223 -6.89 -6.40 21.87
N SER A 224 -7.83 -6.65 22.80
CA SER A 224 -9.23 -6.18 22.72
C SER A 224 -9.36 -4.68 22.45
N ARG A 225 -8.44 -3.85 22.97
CA ARG A 225 -8.38 -2.41 22.72
C ARG A 225 -8.28 -2.06 21.23
N TRP A 226 -7.66 -2.91 20.40
CA TRP A 226 -7.61 -2.72 18.94
C TRP A 226 -9.01 -2.64 18.33
N TYR A 227 -9.89 -3.59 18.67
CA TYR A 227 -11.25 -3.65 18.11
C TYR A 227 -12.11 -2.48 18.60
N GLU A 228 -11.96 -2.05 19.84
CA GLU A 228 -12.63 -0.83 20.36
C GLU A 228 -12.21 0.44 19.59
N LEU A 229 -10.93 0.53 19.20
CA LEU A 229 -10.44 1.62 18.38
C LEU A 229 -10.93 1.51 16.93
N CYS A 230 -10.97 0.31 16.34
CA CYS A 230 -11.53 0.08 15.01
C CYS A 230 -13.04 0.37 14.95
N ASP A 231 -13.79 0.04 16.01
CA ASP A 231 -15.20 0.38 16.16
C ASP A 231 -15.39 1.90 16.14
N SER A 232 -14.60 2.63 16.94
CA SER A 232 -14.78 4.07 17.15
C SER A 232 -14.25 4.95 16.02
N LEU A 233 -13.18 4.53 15.34
CA LEU A 233 -12.59 5.26 14.22
C LEU A 233 -13.07 4.76 12.85
N GLY A 234 -13.69 3.59 12.81
CA GLY A 234 -14.28 2.99 11.61
C GLY A 234 -13.25 2.27 10.74
N LEU A 235 -12.99 1.00 11.01
CA LEU A 235 -12.31 0.08 10.09
C LEU A 235 -13.06 -1.24 10.07
N TYR A 236 -13.18 -1.86 8.89
CA TYR A 236 -13.61 -3.24 8.79
C TYR A 236 -12.49 -4.17 9.25
N VAL A 237 -12.80 -5.15 10.08
CA VAL A 237 -11.84 -6.11 10.63
C VAL A 237 -12.20 -7.51 10.15
N MET A 238 -11.19 -8.21 9.62
CA MET A 238 -11.21 -9.67 9.54
C MET A 238 -10.43 -10.20 10.74
N ASP A 239 -11.15 -10.79 11.68
CA ASP A 239 -10.59 -11.32 12.92
C ASP A 239 -10.18 -12.77 12.73
N GLU A 240 -8.92 -13.10 13.02
CA GLU A 240 -8.31 -14.37 12.63
C GLU A 240 -7.88 -15.19 13.84
N ALA A 241 -8.27 -16.46 13.86
CA ALA A 241 -7.86 -17.37 14.92
C ALA A 241 -6.35 -17.62 14.86
N ASP A 242 -5.73 -17.80 16.02
CA ASP A 242 -4.28 -18.03 16.15
C ASP A 242 -3.94 -19.48 15.78
N ILE A 243 -4.07 -19.83 14.50
CA ILE A 243 -3.83 -21.17 13.95
C ILE A 243 -2.98 -21.03 12.69
N GLU A 244 -1.69 -21.31 12.83
CA GLU A 244 -0.76 -21.44 11.71
C GLU A 244 0.22 -22.61 11.95
N GLU A 245 0.16 -23.62 11.10
CA GLU A 245 1.09 -24.76 11.08
C GLU A 245 1.90 -24.81 9.76
N HIS A 246 2.37 -23.65 9.27
CA HIS A 246 3.02 -23.50 7.96
C HIS A 246 4.07 -24.61 7.70
N GLY A 247 4.97 -24.86 8.65
CA GLY A 247 6.00 -25.89 8.52
C GLY A 247 5.48 -27.33 8.39
N LEU A 248 4.28 -27.62 8.91
CA LEU A 248 3.62 -28.94 8.88
C LEU A 248 2.53 -29.06 7.80
N ARG A 249 2.25 -27.97 7.08
CA ARG A 249 1.26 -27.90 6.00
C ARG A 249 -0.14 -28.17 6.54
N GLY A 250 -0.83 -29.21 6.07
CA GLY A 250 -2.19 -29.56 6.50
C GLY A 250 -2.27 -30.76 7.44
N THR A 251 -1.16 -31.12 8.08
CA THR A 251 -1.05 -32.37 8.86
C THR A 251 -1.93 -32.30 10.11
N LEU A 252 -1.83 -31.22 10.89
CA LEU A 252 -2.59 -31.07 12.12
C LEU A 252 -4.06 -30.69 11.85
N ALA A 253 -4.33 -29.94 10.79
CA ALA A 253 -5.67 -29.66 10.29
C ALA A 253 -6.43 -30.94 9.90
N SER A 254 -5.70 -32.01 9.57
CA SER A 254 -6.26 -33.30 9.16
C SER A 254 -6.33 -34.35 10.27
N THR A 255 -5.62 -34.14 11.38
CA THR A 255 -5.47 -35.16 12.43
C THR A 255 -6.46 -34.93 13.58
N PRO A 256 -7.26 -35.94 14.00
CA PRO A 256 -8.29 -35.76 15.02
C PRO A 256 -7.74 -35.45 16.41
N ASP A 257 -6.50 -35.86 16.72
CA ASP A 257 -5.87 -35.61 18.02
C ASP A 257 -5.66 -34.11 18.31
N TRP A 258 -5.65 -33.27 17.26
CA TRP A 258 -5.53 -31.82 17.34
C TRP A 258 -6.86 -31.08 17.29
N HIS A 259 -7.97 -31.80 17.13
CA HIS A 259 -9.31 -31.22 16.98
C HIS A 259 -9.66 -30.25 18.11
N ALA A 260 -9.44 -30.66 19.36
CA ALA A 260 -9.76 -29.83 20.52
C ALA A 260 -8.94 -28.52 20.56
N ALA A 261 -7.67 -28.56 20.14
CA ALA A 261 -6.80 -27.38 20.10
C ALA A 261 -7.22 -26.39 19.01
N PHE A 262 -7.58 -26.89 17.83
CA PHE A 262 -8.15 -26.08 16.74
C PHE A 262 -9.47 -25.42 17.17
N MET A 263 -10.38 -26.19 17.73
CA MET A 263 -11.67 -25.68 18.20
C MET A 263 -11.50 -24.65 19.33
N ASP A 264 -10.62 -24.87 20.31
CA ASP A 264 -10.39 -23.93 21.42
C ASP A 264 -9.99 -22.53 20.91
N ARG A 265 -9.03 -22.47 19.98
CA ARG A 265 -8.49 -21.22 19.41
C ARG A 265 -9.58 -20.43 18.67
N ALA A 266 -10.39 -21.10 17.85
CA ALA A 266 -11.47 -20.44 17.11
C ALA A 266 -12.67 -20.05 18.00
N VAL A 267 -13.11 -20.94 18.88
CA VAL A 267 -14.24 -20.70 19.79
C VAL A 267 -13.94 -19.54 20.72
N ARG A 268 -12.74 -19.49 21.32
CA ARG A 268 -12.38 -18.43 22.27
C ARG A 268 -12.20 -17.07 21.62
N MET A 269 -11.72 -17.01 20.37
CA MET A 269 -11.73 -15.77 19.58
C MET A 269 -13.18 -15.28 19.41
N ALA A 270 -14.03 -16.13 18.82
CA ALA A 270 -15.40 -15.74 18.50
C ALA A 270 -16.20 -15.37 19.76
N GLU A 271 -16.06 -16.11 20.87
CA GLU A 271 -16.71 -15.81 22.14
C GLU A 271 -16.24 -14.49 22.76
N ARG A 272 -14.95 -14.17 22.66
CA ARG A 272 -14.40 -12.90 23.16
C ARG A 272 -14.89 -11.71 22.33
N ASP A 273 -14.96 -11.86 21.01
CA ASP A 273 -15.01 -10.73 20.08
C ASP A 273 -16.37 -10.56 19.35
N LYS A 274 -17.34 -11.46 19.57
CA LYS A 274 -18.68 -11.48 18.94
C LYS A 274 -19.42 -10.14 18.90
N ASN A 275 -19.17 -9.26 19.88
CA ASN A 275 -19.92 -8.01 20.08
C ASN A 275 -19.33 -6.80 19.34
N TYR A 276 -18.12 -6.88 18.76
CA TYR A 276 -17.52 -5.74 18.04
C TYR A 276 -18.14 -5.56 16.64
N PRO A 277 -18.80 -4.42 16.33
CA PRO A 277 -19.33 -4.13 15.00
C PRO A 277 -18.26 -4.03 13.91
N CYS A 278 -17.02 -3.68 14.24
CA CYS A 278 -15.91 -3.60 13.30
C CYS A 278 -15.58 -4.94 12.64
N ILE A 279 -15.78 -6.04 13.37
CA ILE A 279 -15.55 -7.37 12.84
C ILE A 279 -16.66 -7.70 11.85
N VAL A 280 -16.30 -7.85 10.58
CA VAL A 280 -17.24 -8.15 9.49
C VAL A 280 -17.00 -9.53 8.88
N MET A 281 -15.96 -10.23 9.31
CA MET A 281 -15.58 -11.56 8.80
C MET A 281 -14.74 -12.30 9.84
N TRP A 282 -15.01 -13.60 10.00
CA TRP A 282 -14.18 -14.50 10.80
C TRP A 282 -13.20 -15.22 9.90
N SER A 283 -11.92 -15.26 10.25
CA SER A 283 -10.91 -16.09 9.58
C SER A 283 -10.51 -17.25 10.48
N MET A 284 -10.46 -18.46 9.93
CA MET A 284 -10.18 -19.66 10.72
C MET A 284 -8.71 -19.85 11.07
N GLY A 285 -7.80 -19.12 10.43
CA GLY A 285 -6.35 -19.23 10.62
C GLY A 285 -5.58 -18.84 9.36
N ASN A 286 -4.33 -19.28 9.27
CA ASN A 286 -3.42 -19.00 8.17
C ASN A 286 -2.59 -20.24 7.79
N GLU A 287 -2.23 -20.39 6.51
CA GLU A 287 -1.23 -21.35 5.97
C GLU A 287 -1.14 -22.74 6.62
N SER A 288 -2.28 -23.34 6.97
CA SER A 288 -2.35 -24.60 7.72
C SER A 288 -2.95 -25.75 6.90
N GLY A 289 -2.79 -25.70 5.58
CA GLY A 289 -3.50 -26.59 4.65
C GLY A 289 -5.02 -26.56 4.87
N TYR A 290 -5.75 -27.62 4.51
CA TYR A 290 -7.17 -27.73 4.82
C TYR A 290 -7.53 -29.18 5.21
N GLY A 291 -8.41 -29.34 6.20
CA GLY A 291 -8.80 -30.65 6.72
C GLY A 291 -10.05 -30.59 7.61
N PRO A 292 -10.50 -31.74 8.16
CA PRO A 292 -11.70 -31.84 8.98
C PRO A 292 -11.76 -30.91 10.19
N ASN A 293 -10.62 -30.51 10.77
CA ASN A 293 -10.60 -29.58 11.89
C ASN A 293 -11.08 -28.17 11.47
N PHE A 294 -10.69 -27.71 10.28
CA PHE A 294 -11.23 -26.46 9.72
C PHE A 294 -12.69 -26.58 9.31
N ALA A 295 -13.11 -27.74 8.76
CA ALA A 295 -14.52 -27.97 8.46
C ALA A 295 -15.40 -27.91 9.73
N ALA A 296 -14.89 -28.39 10.87
CA ALA A 296 -15.58 -28.30 12.16
C ALA A 296 -15.62 -26.86 12.71
N ILE A 297 -14.52 -26.11 12.61
CA ILE A 297 -14.49 -24.68 12.97
C ILE A 297 -15.53 -23.91 12.14
N SER A 298 -15.54 -24.11 10.83
CA SER A 298 -16.50 -23.49 9.90
C SER A 298 -17.94 -23.76 10.32
N ALA A 299 -18.31 -25.04 10.48
CA ALA A 299 -19.66 -25.42 10.88
C ALA A 299 -20.07 -24.82 12.23
N TRP A 300 -19.15 -24.77 13.19
CA TRP A 300 -19.41 -24.16 14.48
C TRP A 300 -19.59 -22.64 14.37
N LEU A 301 -18.73 -21.93 13.62
CA LEU A 301 -18.85 -20.48 13.42
C LEU A 301 -20.15 -20.08 12.72
N HIS A 302 -20.58 -20.85 11.71
CA HIS A 302 -21.84 -20.59 11.00
C HIS A 302 -23.08 -20.76 11.89
N ASP A 303 -23.08 -21.73 12.80
CA ASP A 303 -24.18 -21.92 13.78
C ASP A 303 -24.08 -20.88 14.92
N PHE A 304 -22.86 -20.67 15.43
CA PHE A 304 -22.58 -19.74 16.50
C PHE A 304 -22.93 -18.30 16.11
N ASP A 305 -22.43 -17.78 14.99
CA ASP A 305 -22.63 -16.41 14.53
C ASP A 305 -22.97 -16.34 13.04
N PRO A 306 -24.26 -16.48 12.67
CA PRO A 306 -24.71 -16.35 11.29
C PRO A 306 -24.71 -14.89 10.79
N THR A 307 -24.22 -13.92 11.57
CA THR A 307 -24.21 -12.50 11.19
C THR A 307 -22.93 -12.07 10.47
N ARG A 308 -21.95 -12.97 10.33
CA ARG A 308 -20.65 -12.74 9.69
C ARG A 308 -20.26 -13.92 8.81
N PRO A 309 -19.72 -13.69 7.60
CA PRO A 309 -19.12 -14.73 6.78
C PRO A 309 -17.85 -15.30 7.40
N VAL A 310 -17.54 -16.55 7.02
CA VAL A 310 -16.34 -17.30 7.39
C VAL A 310 -15.37 -17.36 6.21
N HIS A 311 -14.12 -17.03 6.47
CA HIS A 311 -13.00 -17.01 5.54
C HIS A 311 -11.93 -18.01 5.99
N TYR A 312 -11.26 -18.62 5.01
CA TYR A 312 -9.96 -19.25 5.22
C TYR A 312 -9.29 -19.48 3.86
N GLU A 313 -8.06 -19.01 3.69
CA GLU A 313 -7.36 -19.08 2.41
C GLU A 313 -6.99 -20.52 2.03
N GLY A 314 -6.54 -21.33 3.01
CA GLY A 314 -6.10 -22.71 2.74
C GLY A 314 -7.22 -23.65 2.26
N ALA A 315 -8.49 -23.25 2.40
CA ALA A 315 -9.65 -23.96 1.88
C ALA A 315 -9.83 -23.73 0.37
N GLN A 316 -8.89 -24.22 -0.45
CA GLN A 316 -8.94 -24.08 -1.90
C GLN A 316 -9.38 -25.35 -2.59
N GLY A 317 -10.10 -25.19 -3.70
CA GLY A 317 -10.28 -26.25 -4.66
C GLY A 317 -8.97 -26.60 -5.37
N VAL A 318 -8.92 -27.82 -5.91
CA VAL A 318 -7.81 -28.34 -6.73
C VAL A 318 -8.32 -28.67 -8.12
N ASP A 319 -7.46 -28.57 -9.13
CA ASP A 319 -7.75 -28.95 -10.52
C ASP A 319 -8.99 -28.25 -11.11
N GLY A 320 -9.16 -26.96 -10.83
CA GLY A 320 -10.29 -26.15 -11.32
C GLY A 320 -11.62 -26.43 -10.63
N ASN A 321 -11.65 -27.30 -9.61
CA ASN A 321 -12.83 -27.46 -8.76
C ASN A 321 -13.07 -26.21 -7.90
N PRO A 322 -14.33 -25.86 -7.59
CA PRO A 322 -14.63 -24.79 -6.65
C PRO A 322 -14.06 -25.06 -5.25
N ASP A 323 -13.80 -23.98 -4.51
CA ASP A 323 -13.45 -24.05 -3.09
C ASP A 323 -14.57 -24.77 -2.30
N PRO A 324 -14.28 -25.46 -1.18
CA PRO A 324 -15.31 -26.12 -0.38
C PRO A 324 -16.35 -25.13 0.14
N LYS A 325 -17.59 -25.60 0.34
CA LYS A 325 -18.71 -24.80 0.88
C LYS A 325 -18.57 -24.40 2.35
N THR A 326 -17.48 -24.79 3.00
CA THR A 326 -17.12 -24.41 4.37
C THR A 326 -16.62 -22.96 4.49
N VAL A 327 -16.26 -22.33 3.36
CA VAL A 327 -15.90 -20.91 3.32
C VAL A 327 -16.92 -20.12 2.48
N ASP A 328 -17.14 -18.86 2.86
CA ASP A 328 -18.11 -17.99 2.20
C ASP A 328 -17.50 -17.10 1.11
N VAL A 329 -16.16 -17.02 1.07
CA VAL A 329 -15.38 -16.16 0.16
C VAL A 329 -14.27 -16.99 -0.47
N ILE A 330 -14.06 -16.83 -1.78
CA ILE A 330 -12.90 -17.39 -2.48
C ILE A 330 -11.72 -16.48 -2.17
N SER A 331 -10.64 -17.06 -1.64
CA SER A 331 -9.48 -16.32 -1.17
C SER A 331 -8.20 -16.92 -1.71
N ARG A 332 -7.26 -16.06 -2.11
CA ARG A 332 -5.94 -16.47 -2.59
C ARG A 332 -4.85 -15.54 -2.08
N PHE A 333 -3.64 -16.06 -1.97
CA PHE A 333 -2.43 -15.27 -1.82
C PHE A 333 -1.76 -14.97 -3.15
N TYR A 334 -1.32 -13.72 -3.31
CA TYR A 334 -0.38 -13.27 -4.35
C TYR A 334 -0.74 -13.69 -5.79
N THR A 335 -2.05 -13.77 -6.10
CA THR A 335 -2.55 -13.90 -7.48
C THR A 335 -2.09 -12.72 -8.31
N ARG A 336 -2.09 -12.86 -9.64
CA ARG A 336 -1.47 -11.88 -10.52
C ARG A 336 -2.49 -11.16 -11.39
N VAL A 337 -2.05 -10.11 -12.08
CA VAL A 337 -2.89 -9.36 -13.03
C VAL A 337 -2.67 -9.78 -14.48
N LYS A 338 -1.78 -10.75 -14.73
CA LYS A 338 -1.53 -11.36 -16.04
C LYS A 338 -1.48 -12.87 -15.91
N GLN A 339 -1.89 -13.55 -16.97
CA GLN A 339 -1.87 -15.00 -17.06
C GLN A 339 -0.46 -15.57 -17.12
N GLU A 340 0.39 -14.95 -17.95
CA GLU A 340 1.79 -15.30 -18.07
C GLU A 340 2.63 -14.14 -17.55
N TYR A 341 3.54 -14.46 -16.64
CA TYR A 341 4.68 -13.60 -16.34
C TYR A 341 5.91 -14.26 -16.92
N LEU A 342 6.78 -13.47 -17.53
CA LEU A 342 8.07 -13.94 -17.99
C LEU A 342 8.88 -14.39 -16.76
N ASN A 343 9.07 -15.70 -16.60
CA ASN A 343 10.20 -16.23 -15.85
C ASN A 343 11.32 -16.45 -16.88
N PRO A 344 12.27 -15.51 -17.04
CA PRO A 344 13.32 -15.67 -18.02
C PRO A 344 14.15 -16.92 -17.71
N GLY A 345 14.11 -17.90 -18.62
CA GLY A 345 15.10 -18.99 -18.70
C GLY A 345 14.77 -20.31 -18.02
N ILE A 346 13.58 -20.49 -17.41
CA ILE A 346 13.21 -21.76 -16.74
C ILE A 346 11.85 -22.24 -17.21
N ALA A 347 11.79 -23.51 -17.61
CA ALA A 347 10.52 -24.19 -17.87
C ALA A 347 9.74 -24.30 -16.55
N GLU A 348 8.42 -24.09 -16.63
CA GLU A 348 7.53 -24.22 -15.49
C GLU A 348 7.78 -25.55 -14.73
N GLY A 349 8.21 -25.45 -13.46
CA GLY A 349 8.44 -26.60 -12.58
C GLY A 349 9.88 -27.10 -12.39
N GLU A 350 10.91 -26.51 -13.02
CA GLU A 350 12.31 -26.98 -12.84
C GLU A 350 12.97 -26.53 -11.53
N ASP A 351 12.41 -25.53 -10.86
CA ASP A 351 12.95 -24.99 -9.62
C ASP A 351 12.03 -25.27 -8.42
N LYS A 352 12.64 -25.63 -7.30
CA LYS A 352 11.99 -26.22 -6.10
C LYS A 352 11.06 -25.27 -5.34
N GLU A 353 10.65 -24.15 -5.91
CA GLU A 353 9.47 -23.46 -5.43
C GLU A 353 8.26 -24.21 -6.00
N ARG A 354 7.55 -24.91 -5.12
CA ARG A 354 6.54 -25.86 -5.59
C ARG A 354 5.47 -25.09 -6.38
N ALA A 355 5.16 -25.55 -7.59
CA ALA A 355 4.12 -24.97 -8.45
C ALA A 355 2.75 -24.83 -7.74
N GLU A 356 2.51 -25.65 -6.72
CA GLU A 356 1.33 -25.59 -5.83
C GLU A 356 1.27 -24.36 -4.91
N ASN A 357 2.42 -23.73 -4.58
CA ASN A 357 2.51 -22.57 -3.66
C ASN A 357 2.55 -21.23 -4.40
N ALA A 358 3.11 -21.20 -5.61
CA ALA A 358 3.00 -20.05 -6.50
C ALA A 358 1.84 -20.36 -7.45
N ARG A 359 0.59 -20.13 -7.04
CA ARG A 359 -0.53 -20.21 -7.99
C ARG A 359 -0.52 -18.93 -8.83
N TRP A 360 0.00 -19.03 -10.04
CA TRP A 360 0.13 -17.93 -11.02
C TRP A 360 -1.22 -17.55 -11.67
N GLU A 361 -2.34 -17.94 -11.05
CA GLU A 361 -3.67 -17.63 -11.55
C GLU A 361 -3.84 -16.10 -11.64
N ARG A 362 -4.40 -15.65 -12.76
CA ARG A 362 -4.81 -14.27 -12.90
C ARG A 362 -6.05 -14.03 -12.03
N LEU A 363 -5.99 -13.00 -11.19
CA LEU A 363 -7.04 -12.65 -10.23
C LEU A 363 -8.42 -12.51 -10.88
N LEU A 364 -8.50 -11.79 -12.01
CA LEU A 364 -9.77 -11.59 -12.71
C LEU A 364 -10.42 -12.90 -13.18
N GLU A 365 -9.64 -13.90 -13.62
CA GLU A 365 -10.18 -15.16 -14.15
C GLU A 365 -10.96 -15.93 -13.10
N ILE A 366 -10.49 -15.91 -11.85
CA ILE A 366 -11.19 -16.53 -10.71
C ILE A 366 -12.60 -15.93 -10.54
N ALA A 367 -12.73 -14.62 -10.72
CA ALA A 367 -14.01 -13.92 -10.64
C ALA A 367 -14.90 -14.11 -11.88
N GLU A 368 -14.32 -14.50 -13.02
CA GLU A 368 -15.02 -14.81 -14.28
C GLU A 368 -15.49 -16.27 -14.36
N CYS A 369 -14.92 -17.17 -13.56
CA CYS A 369 -15.38 -18.55 -13.44
C CYS A 369 -16.87 -18.63 -13.07
N THR A 370 -17.62 -19.47 -13.79
CA THR A 370 -19.08 -19.61 -13.66
C THR A 370 -19.52 -20.79 -12.79
N ASN A 371 -18.59 -21.64 -12.36
CA ASN A 371 -18.84 -22.79 -11.48
C ASN A 371 -18.89 -22.40 -9.98
N ASP A 372 -18.64 -21.13 -9.67
CA ASP A 372 -18.76 -20.55 -8.33
C ASP A 372 -19.27 -19.12 -8.43
N ASP A 373 -20.13 -18.70 -7.51
CA ASP A 373 -20.76 -17.38 -7.47
C ASP A 373 -20.38 -16.55 -6.24
N ARG A 374 -19.46 -17.05 -5.39
CA ARG A 374 -18.98 -16.33 -4.20
C ARG A 374 -18.10 -15.12 -4.57
N PRO A 375 -17.98 -14.13 -3.66
CA PRO A 375 -17.00 -13.06 -3.80
C PRO A 375 -15.57 -13.61 -3.84
N VAL A 376 -14.71 -12.92 -4.59
CA VAL A 376 -13.28 -13.24 -4.72
C VAL A 376 -12.47 -12.15 -4.04
N MET A 377 -11.51 -12.55 -3.21
CA MET A 377 -10.67 -11.66 -2.41
C MET A 377 -9.22 -12.13 -2.44
N THR A 378 -8.27 -11.20 -2.28
CA THR A 378 -6.89 -11.54 -1.95
C THR A 378 -6.63 -11.26 -0.46
N SER A 379 -6.51 -12.31 0.34
CA SER A 379 -6.20 -12.15 1.78
C SER A 379 -4.76 -11.67 2.01
N GLU A 380 -3.89 -11.88 1.01
CA GLU A 380 -2.57 -11.26 0.87
C GLU A 380 -2.30 -10.96 -0.61
N TYR A 381 -1.86 -9.75 -0.93
CA TYR A 381 -1.37 -9.37 -2.26
C TYR A 381 -0.40 -8.20 -2.16
N ALA A 382 0.21 -7.84 -3.29
CA ALA A 382 1.10 -6.68 -3.40
C ALA A 382 2.17 -6.64 -2.29
N HIS A 383 2.92 -7.75 -2.17
CA HIS A 383 3.98 -7.91 -1.17
C HIS A 383 4.93 -6.71 -1.18
N SER A 384 5.05 -6.03 -0.03
CA SER A 384 5.57 -4.67 0.04
C SER A 384 7.00 -4.61 0.62
N MET A 385 7.74 -5.71 0.55
CA MET A 385 9.11 -5.82 1.08
C MET A 385 10.10 -4.89 0.37
N GLY A 386 10.79 -4.06 1.16
CA GLY A 386 11.75 -3.11 0.63
C GLY A 386 11.15 -2.13 -0.38
N ASN A 387 11.80 -1.96 -1.53
CA ASN A 387 11.36 -1.12 -2.63
C ASN A 387 10.48 -1.94 -3.58
N ALA A 388 9.18 -1.97 -3.30
CA ALA A 388 8.21 -2.86 -3.93
C ALA A 388 6.90 -2.13 -4.28
N LEU A 389 5.77 -2.86 -4.30
CA LEU A 389 4.45 -2.33 -4.65
C LEU A 389 4.35 -1.83 -6.12
N GLY A 390 5.14 -2.42 -7.02
CA GLY A 390 4.98 -2.24 -8.46
C GLY A 390 3.68 -2.87 -8.95
N ASN A 391 3.09 -2.33 -10.03
CA ASN A 391 1.83 -2.72 -10.65
C ASN A 391 0.57 -2.70 -9.74
N PHE A 392 0.61 -1.93 -8.66
CA PHE A 392 -0.48 -1.88 -7.70
C PHE A 392 -1.80 -1.34 -8.29
N LYS A 393 -1.70 -0.40 -9.23
CA LYS A 393 -2.86 0.19 -9.91
C LYS A 393 -3.63 -0.86 -10.70
N GLU A 394 -2.91 -1.76 -11.38
CA GLU A 394 -3.47 -2.79 -12.25
C GLU A 394 -4.35 -3.77 -11.48
N TYR A 395 -3.99 -4.12 -10.23
CA TYR A 395 -4.87 -4.92 -9.36
C TYR A 395 -6.21 -4.23 -9.16
N TRP A 396 -6.19 -2.92 -8.91
CA TRP A 396 -7.42 -2.17 -8.64
C TRP A 396 -8.23 -1.88 -9.88
N ASP A 397 -7.59 -1.73 -11.04
CA ASP A 397 -8.28 -1.70 -12.32
C ASP A 397 -9.07 -3.00 -12.54
N GLU A 398 -8.45 -4.17 -12.28
CA GLU A 398 -9.15 -5.45 -12.31
C GLU A 398 -10.26 -5.50 -11.25
N ILE A 399 -9.98 -5.27 -9.97
CA ILE A 399 -10.96 -5.30 -8.86
C ILE A 399 -12.19 -4.42 -9.15
N TYR A 400 -12.00 -3.24 -9.76
CA TYR A 400 -13.10 -2.37 -10.13
C TYR A 400 -13.90 -2.86 -11.35
N SER A 401 -13.30 -3.68 -12.23
CA SER A 401 -13.92 -4.20 -13.46
C SER A 401 -14.96 -5.30 -13.22
N ASN A 402 -14.88 -6.04 -12.11
CA ASN A 402 -15.81 -7.15 -11.82
C ASN A 402 -16.50 -6.94 -10.46
N PRO A 403 -17.85 -7.02 -10.38
CA PRO A 403 -18.59 -6.81 -9.13
C PRO A 403 -18.28 -7.86 -8.05
N ARG A 404 -17.82 -9.06 -8.43
CA ARG A 404 -17.48 -10.14 -7.49
C ARG A 404 -16.16 -9.93 -6.77
N MET A 405 -15.31 -9.04 -7.27
CA MET A 405 -14.03 -8.76 -6.63
C MET A 405 -14.21 -7.85 -5.43
N LEU A 406 -13.99 -8.44 -4.26
CA LEU A 406 -14.14 -7.83 -2.95
C LEU A 406 -12.95 -6.92 -2.61
N GLY A 407 -11.85 -6.96 -3.37
CA GLY A 407 -10.60 -6.29 -3.03
C GLY A 407 -9.67 -7.23 -2.27
N GLY A 408 -8.91 -6.71 -1.32
CA GLY A 408 -7.95 -7.53 -0.59
C GLY A 408 -7.11 -6.78 0.43
N PHE A 409 -6.14 -7.48 1.01
CA PHE A 409 -5.26 -6.98 2.07
C PHE A 409 -3.80 -7.00 1.64
N ILE A 410 -3.18 -5.83 1.56
CA ILE A 410 -1.74 -5.69 1.24
C ILE A 410 -0.91 -6.43 2.29
N TRP A 411 0.17 -7.11 1.88
CA TRP A 411 1.18 -7.64 2.80
C TRP A 411 2.42 -6.72 2.86
N ASP A 412 2.69 -6.01 3.94
CA ASP A 412 1.85 -5.75 5.12
C ASP A 412 2.01 -4.30 5.61
N TRP A 413 1.49 -3.99 6.81
CA TRP A 413 1.46 -2.62 7.32
C TRP A 413 2.83 -2.06 7.70
N VAL A 414 3.68 -2.83 8.38
CA VAL A 414 4.87 -2.29 9.05
C VAL A 414 6.04 -3.28 9.11
N ASP A 415 7.24 -2.79 8.81
CA ASP A 415 8.47 -3.57 8.95
C ASP A 415 8.65 -4.06 10.39
N GLN A 416 8.87 -5.36 10.57
CA GLN A 416 9.07 -5.99 11.88
C GLN A 416 10.51 -5.84 12.39
N GLY A 417 11.11 -4.66 12.26
CA GLY A 417 12.46 -4.37 12.76
C GLY A 417 12.51 -4.08 14.24
N ILE A 418 13.58 -4.54 14.90
CA ILE A 418 13.81 -4.31 16.33
C ILE A 418 15.00 -3.38 16.49
N TYR A 419 14.86 -2.36 17.33
CA TYR A 419 15.96 -1.44 17.61
C TYR A 419 17.03 -2.10 18.47
N LYS A 420 18.26 -2.05 17.96
CA LYS A 420 19.46 -2.52 18.64
C LYS A 420 20.47 -1.36 18.75
N THR A 421 20.92 -1.07 19.96
CA THR A 421 22.01 -0.10 20.17
C THR A 421 23.34 -0.78 19.86
N LEU A 422 24.14 -0.18 18.98
CA LEU A 422 25.47 -0.61 18.62
C LEU A 422 26.52 -0.16 19.67
N PRO A 423 27.73 -0.76 19.70
CA PRO A 423 28.77 -0.38 20.65
C PRO A 423 29.18 1.10 20.61
N ASP A 424 28.99 1.77 19.47
CA ASP A 424 29.29 3.20 19.26
C ASP A 424 28.11 4.13 19.60
N GLY A 425 27.01 3.59 20.12
CA GLY A 425 25.81 4.35 20.51
C GLY A 425 24.79 4.59 19.39
N ARG A 426 25.09 4.22 18.13
CA ARG A 426 24.11 4.29 17.04
C ARG A 426 22.99 3.27 17.24
N THR A 427 21.81 3.58 16.72
CA THR A 427 20.67 2.64 16.69
C THR A 427 20.61 1.97 15.33
N MET A 428 20.60 0.65 15.32
CA MET A 428 20.39 -0.20 14.15
C MET A 428 18.95 -0.73 14.18
N VAL A 429 18.33 -0.83 13.00
CA VAL A 429 17.09 -1.59 12.82
C VAL A 429 17.48 -3.03 12.48
N ALA A 430 17.40 -3.92 13.46
CA ALA A 430 17.84 -5.29 13.36
C ALA A 430 16.78 -6.22 12.74
N TYR A 431 17.23 -7.23 12.02
CA TYR A 431 16.45 -8.31 11.42
C TYR A 431 17.01 -9.70 11.79
N GLY A 432 16.43 -10.77 11.23
CA GLY A 432 16.85 -12.16 11.52
C GLY A 432 18.36 -12.38 11.38
N GLY A 433 18.98 -12.98 12.39
CA GLY A 433 20.42 -13.20 12.50
C GLY A 433 21.18 -12.16 13.30
N ASP A 434 20.67 -10.93 13.45
CA ASP A 434 21.33 -9.86 14.19
C ASP A 434 21.36 -10.11 15.72
N PHE A 435 20.55 -11.05 16.21
CA PHE A 435 20.57 -11.50 17.60
C PHE A 435 21.25 -12.86 17.78
N GLY A 436 21.90 -13.39 16.73
CA GLY A 436 22.55 -14.70 16.74
C GLY A 436 21.59 -15.89 16.57
N ASP A 437 20.32 -15.61 16.29
CA ASP A 437 19.26 -16.58 16.01
C ASP A 437 19.54 -17.41 14.75
N LYS A 438 19.35 -18.73 14.85
CA LYS A 438 19.56 -19.69 13.75
C LYS A 438 18.57 -20.87 13.87
N PRO A 439 18.00 -21.37 12.76
CA PRO A 439 17.98 -20.73 11.43
C PRO A 439 17.18 -19.41 11.45
N ASN A 440 17.34 -18.57 10.42
CA ASN A 440 16.59 -17.33 10.25
C ASN A 440 16.38 -17.01 8.75
N LEU A 441 15.42 -16.14 8.46
CA LEU A 441 15.08 -15.67 7.09
C LEU A 441 15.58 -14.24 6.80
N LYS A 442 16.58 -13.77 7.56
CA LYS A 442 17.20 -12.45 7.37
C LYS A 442 16.16 -11.31 7.32
N ALA A 443 16.18 -10.49 6.27
CA ALA A 443 15.34 -9.30 6.09
C ALA A 443 13.90 -9.63 5.62
N PHE A 444 13.52 -10.91 5.56
CA PHE A 444 12.15 -11.31 5.16
C PHE A 444 11.06 -10.77 6.08
N CYS A 445 11.41 -10.26 7.27
CA CYS A 445 10.50 -9.59 8.19
C CYS A 445 10.29 -8.08 7.90
N PHE A 446 10.81 -7.54 6.78
CA PHE A 446 10.68 -6.13 6.38
C PHE A 446 9.73 -5.96 5.19
N ASN A 447 8.44 -6.25 5.43
CA ASN A 447 7.39 -6.31 4.40
C ASN A 447 6.45 -5.11 4.42
N GLY A 448 6.77 -4.06 5.17
CA GLY A 448 5.82 -3.02 5.53
C GLY A 448 5.68 -1.89 4.52
N LEU A 449 4.45 -1.37 4.38
CA LEU A 449 4.19 -0.07 3.76
C LEU A 449 4.90 1.06 4.52
N LEU A 450 5.10 0.88 5.83
CA LEU A 450 5.79 1.78 6.72
C LEU A 450 7.06 1.16 7.28
N MET A 451 8.04 2.01 7.59
CA MET A 451 9.18 1.63 8.42
C MET A 451 8.71 1.26 9.84
N SER A 452 9.54 0.57 10.63
CA SER A 452 9.16 0.08 11.97
C SER A 452 8.65 1.16 12.94
N ASP A 453 9.11 2.40 12.78
CA ASP A 453 8.69 3.59 13.54
C ASP A 453 7.48 4.34 12.97
N ARG A 454 6.82 3.76 11.97
CA ARG A 454 5.69 4.32 11.21
C ARG A 454 6.07 5.49 10.31
N LYS A 455 7.35 5.72 10.03
CA LYS A 455 7.75 6.63 8.96
C LYS A 455 7.22 6.08 7.63
N THR A 456 6.49 6.94 6.90
CA THR A 456 5.92 6.59 5.61
C THR A 456 7.00 6.35 4.58
N THR A 457 6.80 5.33 3.74
CA THR A 457 7.62 5.09 2.55
C THR A 457 6.88 5.61 1.30
N PRO A 458 7.54 5.69 0.14
CA PRO A 458 6.88 6.01 -1.12
C PRO A 458 5.72 5.06 -1.48
N LYS A 459 5.78 3.79 -1.03
CA LYS A 459 4.69 2.81 -1.18
C LYS A 459 3.38 3.29 -0.54
N TYR A 460 3.45 3.94 0.62
CA TYR A 460 2.27 4.48 1.32
C TYR A 460 1.49 5.48 0.46
N TRP A 461 2.21 6.33 -0.30
CA TRP A 461 1.60 7.33 -1.15
C TRP A 461 0.97 6.72 -2.41
N GLU A 462 1.57 5.66 -2.96
CA GLU A 462 0.96 4.88 -4.04
C GLU A 462 -0.34 4.20 -3.58
N VAL A 463 -0.34 3.59 -2.39
CA VAL A 463 -1.56 3.03 -1.80
C VAL A 463 -2.62 4.11 -1.65
N LYS A 464 -2.26 5.26 -1.06
CA LYS A 464 -3.20 6.38 -0.88
C LYS A 464 -3.85 6.79 -2.20
N LYS A 465 -3.06 6.89 -3.28
CA LYS A 465 -3.52 7.28 -4.62
C LYS A 465 -4.41 6.22 -5.27
N VAL A 466 -4.05 4.94 -5.19
CA VAL A 466 -4.82 3.86 -5.83
C VAL A 466 -6.12 3.55 -5.05
N TYR A 467 -6.12 3.73 -3.73
CA TYR A 467 -7.27 3.52 -2.84
C TYR A 467 -8.26 4.70 -2.80
N GLU A 468 -8.10 5.71 -3.65
CA GLU A 468 -8.91 6.94 -3.59
C GLU A 468 -10.42 6.67 -3.57
N PRO A 469 -11.17 7.29 -2.63
CA PRO A 469 -12.62 7.14 -2.53
C PRO A 469 -13.39 7.92 -3.60
N VAL A 470 -12.71 8.74 -4.40
CA VAL A 470 -13.29 9.51 -5.50
C VAL A 470 -12.38 9.38 -6.70
N GLU A 471 -12.90 8.88 -7.82
CA GLU A 471 -12.17 8.84 -9.07
C GLU A 471 -12.47 10.09 -9.89
N LEU A 472 -11.41 10.67 -10.47
CA LEU A 472 -11.47 11.85 -11.31
C LEU A 472 -10.94 11.49 -12.70
N LYS A 473 -11.73 11.73 -13.75
CA LYS A 473 -11.35 11.46 -15.14
C LYS A 473 -11.72 12.63 -16.03
N MET A 474 -10.96 12.83 -17.10
CA MET A 474 -11.33 13.76 -18.17
C MET A 474 -12.11 12.98 -19.25
N GLU A 475 -13.36 13.38 -19.51
CA GLU A 475 -14.20 12.82 -20.57
C GLU A 475 -14.85 13.97 -21.36
N ASN A 476 -14.62 14.02 -22.68
CA ASN A 476 -15.18 15.04 -23.57
C ASN A 476 -14.98 16.49 -23.08
N GLU A 477 -13.75 16.82 -22.66
CA GLU A 477 -13.37 18.13 -22.08
C GLU A 477 -14.10 18.51 -20.78
N LYS A 478 -14.73 17.54 -20.12
CA LYS A 478 -15.37 17.69 -18.82
C LYS A 478 -14.71 16.81 -17.77
N LEU A 479 -14.79 17.25 -16.52
CA LEU A 479 -14.34 16.45 -15.38
C LEU A 479 -15.47 15.50 -14.96
N LYS A 480 -15.27 14.20 -15.18
CA LYS A 480 -16.12 13.16 -14.58
C LYS A 480 -15.64 12.83 -13.18
N VAL A 481 -16.57 12.84 -12.24
CA VAL A 481 -16.35 12.54 -10.83
C VAL A 481 -17.17 11.30 -10.49
N THR A 482 -16.50 10.23 -10.05
CA THR A 482 -17.14 8.98 -9.64
C THR A 482 -16.98 8.78 -8.15
N ASN A 483 -18.09 8.64 -7.43
CA ASN A 483 -18.08 8.39 -6.00
C ASN A 483 -17.82 6.90 -5.73
N ARG A 484 -16.64 6.57 -5.20
CA ARG A 484 -16.25 5.21 -4.79
C ARG A 484 -16.31 5.01 -3.27
N ASN A 485 -16.94 5.92 -2.53
CA ASN A 485 -17.40 5.62 -1.18
C ASN A 485 -18.57 4.62 -1.26
N HIS A 486 -18.83 3.92 -0.17
CA HIS A 486 -19.82 2.84 -0.11
C HIS A 486 -21.12 3.26 0.57
N HIS A 487 -21.07 4.27 1.45
CA HIS A 487 -22.20 4.68 2.30
C HIS A 487 -22.44 6.18 2.33
N ILE A 488 -21.44 7.01 2.00
CA ILE A 488 -21.57 8.48 1.99
C ILE A 488 -21.58 9.08 0.58
N ASP A 489 -22.32 10.17 0.42
CA ASP A 489 -22.21 11.06 -0.75
C ASP A 489 -20.93 11.93 -0.68
N LEU A 490 -20.80 12.88 -1.60
CA LEU A 490 -19.64 13.79 -1.65
C LEU A 490 -19.84 15.14 -0.92
N SER A 491 -20.95 15.33 -0.19
CA SER A 491 -21.29 16.61 0.45
C SER A 491 -20.32 17.05 1.55
N SER A 492 -19.58 16.08 2.12
CA SER A 492 -18.55 16.29 3.14
C SER A 492 -17.19 16.72 2.56
N TYR A 493 -17.08 16.81 1.23
CA TYR A 493 -15.84 17.19 0.54
C TYR A 493 -15.94 18.55 -0.15
N ARG A 494 -14.77 19.07 -0.52
CA ARG A 494 -14.57 20.20 -1.43
C ARG A 494 -13.71 19.74 -2.59
N CYS A 495 -13.96 20.28 -3.79
CA CYS A 495 -13.18 19.96 -4.99
C CYS A 495 -12.36 21.18 -5.42
N LEU A 496 -11.08 21.16 -5.12
CA LEU A 496 -10.15 22.24 -5.43
C LEU A 496 -9.46 21.96 -6.77
N TRP A 497 -9.11 23.01 -7.49
CA TRP A 497 -8.28 22.88 -8.69
C TRP A 497 -7.14 23.88 -8.71
N THR A 498 -6.05 23.51 -9.35
CA THR A 498 -4.85 24.33 -9.52
C THR A 498 -4.29 24.14 -10.92
N VAL A 499 -4.04 25.23 -11.62
CA VAL A 499 -3.32 25.26 -12.90
C VAL A 499 -1.88 25.69 -12.67
N SER A 500 -0.94 24.89 -13.14
CA SER A 500 0.49 25.21 -13.15
C SER A 500 1.03 25.29 -14.57
N ILE A 501 1.94 26.24 -14.79
CA ILE A 501 2.70 26.39 -16.05
C ILE A 501 4.18 26.22 -15.72
N ASP A 502 4.84 25.25 -16.35
CA ASP A 502 6.23 24.85 -16.11
C ASP A 502 6.50 24.62 -14.61
N GLY A 503 5.57 23.91 -13.95
CA GLY A 503 5.60 23.59 -12.52
C GLY A 503 5.31 24.76 -11.58
N LYS A 504 5.09 25.97 -12.08
CA LYS A 504 4.72 27.13 -11.27
C LYS A 504 3.22 27.31 -11.26
N GLN A 505 2.61 27.25 -10.08
CA GLN A 505 1.20 27.57 -9.90
C GLN A 505 0.87 28.97 -10.45
N LYS A 506 -0.18 29.06 -11.26
CA LYS A 506 -0.66 30.31 -11.89
C LYS A 506 -2.06 30.70 -11.46
N GLU A 507 -2.91 29.70 -11.27
CA GLU A 507 -4.33 29.90 -11.00
C GLU A 507 -4.82 28.75 -10.12
N GLN A 508 -5.81 29.03 -9.27
CA GLN A 508 -6.47 28.01 -8.45
C GLN A 508 -7.92 28.43 -8.22
N GLY A 509 -8.75 27.47 -7.85
CA GLY A 509 -10.13 27.72 -7.48
C GLY A 509 -10.80 26.47 -6.93
N GLU A 510 -12.11 26.48 -6.93
CA GLU A 510 -12.95 25.41 -6.42
C GLU A 510 -14.05 25.11 -7.45
N PHE A 511 -14.31 23.83 -7.67
CA PHE A 511 -15.49 23.34 -8.37
C PHE A 511 -16.64 23.17 -7.37
N THR A 512 -17.85 23.52 -7.79
CA THR A 512 -19.05 23.09 -7.07
C THR A 512 -19.26 21.60 -7.35
N LEU A 513 -19.14 20.77 -6.32
CA LEU A 513 -19.46 19.34 -6.42
C LEU A 513 -20.98 19.14 -6.48
N PRO A 514 -21.52 18.41 -7.46
CA PRO A 514 -22.91 17.97 -7.41
C PRO A 514 -23.12 16.92 -6.31
N GLU A 515 -24.37 16.64 -5.97
CA GLU A 515 -24.72 15.51 -5.13
C GLU A 515 -24.51 14.22 -5.93
N ILE A 516 -23.58 13.37 -5.49
CA ILE A 516 -23.25 12.10 -6.15
C ILE A 516 -23.37 10.99 -5.10
N ALA A 517 -24.37 10.12 -5.25
CA ALA A 517 -24.58 9.01 -4.33
C ALA A 517 -23.45 7.97 -4.45
N PRO A 518 -23.26 7.09 -3.43
CA PRO A 518 -22.31 5.98 -3.50
C PRO A 518 -22.43 5.16 -4.80
N GLY A 519 -21.32 5.00 -5.53
CA GLY A 519 -21.25 4.24 -6.79
C GLY A 519 -21.70 4.99 -8.04
N GLU A 520 -22.25 6.20 -7.91
CA GLU A 520 -22.69 7.02 -9.05
C GLU A 520 -21.58 7.92 -9.60
N SER A 521 -21.84 8.57 -10.73
CA SER A 521 -20.92 9.49 -11.39
C SER A 521 -21.63 10.67 -12.02
N GLU A 522 -21.02 11.84 -11.96
CA GLU A 522 -21.51 13.05 -12.61
C GLU A 522 -20.38 13.79 -13.34
N THR A 523 -20.74 14.67 -14.28
CA THR A 523 -19.77 15.48 -15.02
C THR A 523 -19.87 16.96 -14.66
N ILE A 524 -18.71 17.61 -14.49
CA ILE A 524 -18.57 19.03 -14.17
C ILE A 524 -17.83 19.71 -15.32
N ASP A 525 -18.34 20.86 -15.77
CA ASP A 525 -17.67 21.68 -16.76
C ASP A 525 -16.42 22.36 -16.19
N LEU A 526 -15.34 22.41 -16.98
CA LEU A 526 -14.12 23.12 -16.60
C LEU A 526 -14.33 24.64 -16.69
N PRO A 527 -13.83 25.44 -15.73
CA PRO A 527 -13.87 26.89 -15.85
C PRO A 527 -12.93 27.35 -16.96
N ALA A 528 -13.21 28.54 -17.52
CA ALA A 528 -12.27 29.20 -18.41
C ALA A 528 -11.04 29.69 -17.62
N PHE A 529 -9.92 28.99 -17.75
CA PHE A 529 -8.67 29.34 -17.09
C PHE A 529 -8.06 30.62 -17.67
N ARG A 530 -8.00 31.70 -16.89
CA ARG A 530 -7.49 33.00 -17.34
C ARG A 530 -6.02 32.93 -17.73
N SER A 531 -5.26 32.13 -16.98
CA SER A 531 -3.83 31.89 -17.20
C SER A 531 -3.52 31.27 -18.55
N LEU A 532 -4.51 30.65 -19.21
CA LEU A 532 -4.35 29.97 -20.49
C LEU A 532 -4.80 30.80 -21.70
N LYS A 533 -5.38 32.01 -21.52
CA LYS A 533 -5.90 32.86 -22.62
C LYS A 533 -4.87 33.40 -23.63
N GLY A 534 -3.60 33.01 -23.51
CA GLY A 534 -2.55 33.24 -24.52
C GLY A 534 -1.73 31.99 -24.87
N ALA A 535 -1.96 30.87 -24.19
CA ALA A 535 -1.35 29.56 -24.46
C ALA A 535 -2.31 28.65 -25.25
N TYR A 536 -3.62 28.84 -25.07
CA TYR A 536 -4.68 28.08 -25.69
C TYR A 536 -5.43 28.90 -26.75
N SER A 537 -5.23 28.57 -28.02
CA SER A 537 -6.28 28.71 -29.04
C SER A 537 -6.83 27.32 -29.35
N LEU A 538 -7.65 26.78 -28.44
CA LEU A 538 -8.57 25.68 -28.74
C LEU A 538 -9.80 26.30 -29.44
N SER A 539 -9.60 26.69 -30.71
CA SER A 539 -10.61 26.96 -31.75
C SER A 539 -10.11 28.11 -32.62
N ASN A 540 -9.50 27.80 -33.77
CA ASN A 540 -9.85 28.43 -35.04
C ASN A 540 -9.06 27.78 -36.18
N LYS A 541 -9.76 26.95 -36.96
CA LYS A 541 -9.51 26.90 -38.40
C LYS A 541 -9.67 28.33 -38.93
N ASN A 542 -8.67 28.80 -39.66
CA ASN A 542 -8.58 30.09 -40.36
C ASN A 542 -8.08 31.28 -39.54
N GLU A 543 -6.76 31.45 -39.46
CA GLU A 543 -6.18 32.80 -39.55
C GLU A 543 -5.07 32.84 -40.60
N LYS A 544 -5.25 33.76 -41.55
CA LYS A 544 -4.34 34.05 -42.64
C LYS A 544 -3.05 34.65 -42.10
N VAL A 545 -1.95 34.05 -42.55
CA VAL A 545 -0.57 34.53 -42.46
C VAL A 545 -0.49 36.04 -42.77
N SER A 546 -0.11 36.83 -41.77
CA SER A 546 0.49 38.15 -42.00
C SER A 546 2.00 38.05 -41.77
N LYS A 547 2.75 38.33 -42.83
CA LYS A 547 4.21 38.32 -42.86
C LYS A 547 4.75 39.53 -42.09
N SER A 548 5.46 39.31 -40.99
CA SER A 548 6.56 40.19 -40.60
C SER A 548 7.59 39.45 -39.72
N ASN A 549 8.85 39.74 -39.99
CA ASN A 549 10.04 39.02 -39.56
C ASN A 549 10.33 39.15 -38.05
N LYS A 550 10.26 38.02 -37.35
CA LYS A 550 11.16 37.55 -36.27
C LYS A 550 10.65 36.16 -35.85
N LYS A 551 11.19 35.09 -36.44
CA LYS A 551 11.00 33.73 -35.92
C LYS A 551 11.79 33.59 -34.61
N THR A 552 11.25 34.10 -33.52
CA THR A 552 11.44 33.43 -32.23
C THR A 552 10.41 32.31 -32.22
N GLU A 553 10.84 31.08 -32.48
CA GLU A 553 10.04 29.90 -32.16
C GLU A 553 9.70 30.01 -30.67
N LYS A 554 8.44 30.31 -30.37
CA LYS A 554 7.96 30.31 -28.99
C LYS A 554 7.80 28.85 -28.61
N THR A 555 8.69 28.35 -27.75
CA THR A 555 8.53 27.04 -27.12
C THR A 555 7.21 27.02 -26.35
N LEU A 556 6.47 25.93 -26.49
CA LEU A 556 5.25 25.68 -25.73
C LEU A 556 5.62 25.40 -24.27
N SER A 557 4.94 26.06 -23.34
CA SER A 557 5.05 25.74 -21.92
C SER A 557 4.21 24.52 -21.56
N ASP A 558 4.64 23.78 -20.54
CA ASP A 558 3.90 22.65 -20.00
C ASP A 558 2.81 23.14 -19.05
N CYS A 559 1.55 22.84 -19.34
CA CYS A 559 0.39 23.29 -18.59
C CYS A 559 -0.33 22.08 -17.97
N GLN A 560 -0.37 22.03 -16.65
CA GLN A 560 -1.00 20.95 -15.88
C GLN A 560 -2.18 21.48 -15.07
N LEU A 561 -3.25 20.70 -14.99
CA LEU A 561 -4.39 20.90 -14.09
C LEU A 561 -4.36 19.82 -13.01
N LYS A 562 -4.15 20.22 -11.75
CA LYS A 562 -4.39 19.35 -10.59
C LYS A 562 -5.81 19.59 -10.09
N VAL A 563 -6.56 18.52 -9.85
CA VAL A 563 -7.86 18.55 -9.16
C VAL A 563 -7.73 17.72 -7.89
N SER A 564 -8.22 18.24 -6.76
CA SER A 564 -8.05 17.64 -5.44
C SER A 564 -9.36 17.63 -4.66
N ILE A 565 -9.72 16.48 -4.10
CA ILE A 565 -10.85 16.31 -3.19
C ILE A 565 -10.32 16.36 -1.74
N VAL A 566 -10.83 17.32 -0.96
CA VAL A 566 -10.39 17.55 0.42
C VAL A 566 -11.56 17.52 1.39
N LEU A 567 -11.30 17.17 2.66
CA LEU A 567 -12.30 17.25 3.72
C LEU A 567 -12.78 18.69 3.93
N LYS A 568 -14.11 18.87 4.01
CA LYS A 568 -14.74 20.17 4.30
C LYS A 568 -14.65 20.55 5.79
N SER A 569 -14.66 19.56 6.68
CA SER A 569 -14.59 19.70 8.13
C SER A 569 -13.68 18.62 8.74
N ASP A 570 -13.35 18.76 10.02
CA ASP A 570 -12.61 17.72 10.75
C ASP A 570 -13.38 16.39 10.70
N ALA A 571 -12.66 15.31 10.44
CA ALA A 571 -13.09 13.94 10.62
C ALA A 571 -12.43 13.35 11.88
N LEU A 572 -12.88 12.19 12.34
CA LEU A 572 -12.28 11.50 13.49
C LEU A 572 -10.79 11.18 13.29
N TRP A 573 -10.33 11.09 12.05
CA TRP A 573 -9.00 10.61 11.68
C TRP A 573 -8.12 11.63 10.94
N ALA A 574 -8.65 12.79 10.57
CA ALA A 574 -7.90 13.86 9.91
C ALA A 574 -8.59 15.23 10.05
N LYS A 575 -7.81 16.30 9.88
CA LYS A 575 -8.31 17.67 9.93
C LYS A 575 -8.97 18.10 8.62
N ALA A 576 -9.83 19.12 8.70
CA ALA A 576 -10.36 19.81 7.53
C ALA A 576 -9.22 20.20 6.58
N GLY A 577 -9.43 20.03 5.27
CA GLY A 577 -8.41 20.27 4.25
C GLY A 577 -7.50 19.08 3.96
N HIS A 578 -7.60 17.96 4.69
CA HIS A 578 -6.90 16.72 4.31
C HIS A 578 -7.35 16.24 2.91
N GLU A 579 -6.38 16.04 2.02
CA GLU A 579 -6.60 15.54 0.66
C GLU A 579 -6.86 14.03 0.68
N VAL A 580 -8.07 13.62 0.28
CA VAL A 580 -8.48 12.21 0.18
C VAL A 580 -8.29 11.66 -1.22
N ALA A 581 -8.34 12.51 -2.24
CA ALA A 581 -8.06 12.13 -3.61
C ALA A 581 -7.51 13.31 -4.42
N TRP A 582 -6.72 13.06 -5.44
CA TRP A 582 -6.33 14.06 -6.43
C TRP A 582 -6.03 13.42 -7.78
N GLU A 583 -6.18 14.15 -8.87
CA GLU A 583 -5.70 13.73 -10.19
C GLU A 583 -5.05 14.89 -10.94
N GLN A 584 -4.10 14.60 -11.83
CA GLN A 584 -3.44 15.57 -12.67
C GLN A 584 -3.72 15.31 -14.16
N PHE A 585 -4.11 16.37 -14.87
CA PHE A 585 -4.39 16.33 -16.30
C PHE A 585 -3.44 17.25 -17.05
N CYS A 586 -2.76 16.72 -18.07
CA CYS A 586 -1.97 17.51 -18.99
C CYS A 586 -2.91 18.27 -19.93
N LEU A 587 -2.98 19.59 -19.73
CA LEU A 587 -3.72 20.48 -20.61
C LEU A 587 -2.91 20.70 -21.90
N GLN A 588 -1.67 21.16 -21.76
CA GLN A 588 -0.76 21.37 -22.90
C GLN A 588 0.59 20.77 -22.55
N LYS A 589 1.09 19.89 -23.41
CA LYS A 589 2.44 19.35 -23.27
C LYS A 589 3.45 20.43 -23.65
N GLY A 590 4.43 20.68 -22.78
CA GLY A 590 5.52 21.61 -23.06
C GLY A 590 6.53 21.03 -24.04
N ASP A 591 7.21 21.90 -24.79
CA ASP A 591 8.31 21.51 -25.66
C ASP A 591 9.53 21.13 -24.81
N LEU A 592 10.22 20.06 -25.21
CA LEU A 592 11.53 19.70 -24.68
C LEU A 592 12.63 20.50 -25.38
N ALA A 593 13.87 20.41 -24.87
CA ALA A 593 15.01 21.05 -25.54
C ALA A 593 15.23 20.43 -26.92
N SER A 594 15.72 21.26 -27.86
CA SER A 594 16.06 20.83 -29.22
C SER A 594 17.52 20.41 -29.31
N ALA A 595 17.78 19.34 -30.07
CA ALA A 595 19.14 18.89 -30.43
C ALA A 595 19.81 19.84 -31.45
N ASP A 596 19.03 20.63 -32.20
CA ASP A 596 19.52 21.48 -33.30
C ASP A 596 20.07 22.82 -32.79
N LEU A 597 21.07 22.75 -31.92
CA LEU A 597 21.76 23.94 -31.41
C LEU A 597 22.73 24.51 -32.47
N ILE A 598 22.69 25.82 -32.65
CA ILE A 598 23.59 26.57 -33.55
C ILE A 598 24.70 27.19 -32.72
N ASN A 599 25.95 26.91 -33.07
CA ASN A 599 27.09 27.53 -32.42
C ASN A 599 27.34 28.94 -32.98
N LYS A 600 27.73 29.87 -32.10
CA LYS A 600 27.87 31.30 -32.44
C LYS A 600 29.25 31.89 -32.16
N GLY A 601 30.22 31.05 -31.76
CA GLY A 601 31.55 31.49 -31.37
C GLY A 601 32.59 30.40 -31.62
N ALA A 602 33.87 30.73 -31.47
CA ALA A 602 34.94 29.77 -31.68
C ALA A 602 35.30 29.03 -30.38
N LEU A 603 35.73 27.77 -30.52
CA LEU A 603 36.33 26.98 -29.46
C LEU A 603 37.84 26.88 -29.68
N GLN A 604 38.60 26.72 -28.60
CA GLN A 604 40.01 26.35 -28.67
C GLN A 604 40.13 24.85 -28.42
N VAL A 605 40.66 24.13 -29.40
CA VAL A 605 41.00 22.71 -29.30
C VAL A 605 42.50 22.59 -29.11
N LYS A 606 42.91 21.93 -28.02
CA LYS A 606 44.30 21.55 -27.76
C LYS A 606 44.35 20.03 -27.59
N GLU A 607 45.20 19.41 -28.38
CA GLU A 607 45.34 17.96 -28.40
C GLU A 607 46.81 17.60 -28.14
N ASP A 608 47.02 16.58 -27.30
CA ASP A 608 48.29 15.90 -27.14
C ASP A 608 48.12 14.37 -27.33
N ASP A 609 49.20 13.63 -27.08
CA ASP A 609 49.23 12.18 -27.24
C ASP A 609 48.23 11.44 -26.34
N ASN A 610 47.85 12.00 -25.19
CA ASN A 610 47.04 11.35 -24.17
C ASN A 610 45.70 12.05 -23.93
N SER A 611 45.57 13.34 -24.27
CA SER A 611 44.41 14.13 -23.91
C SER A 611 43.90 15.06 -25.02
N LEU A 612 42.60 15.33 -24.97
CA LEU A 612 41.92 16.35 -25.78
C LEU A 612 41.30 17.38 -24.84
N LEU A 613 41.72 18.64 -24.93
CA LEU A 613 41.19 19.76 -24.19
C LEU A 613 40.43 20.70 -25.13
N ILE A 614 39.14 20.91 -24.86
CA ILE A 614 38.31 21.88 -25.55
C ILE A 614 37.97 22.99 -24.57
N SER A 615 38.17 24.26 -24.96
CA SER A 615 37.92 25.40 -24.08
C SER A 615 37.22 26.55 -24.81
N GLY A 616 36.34 27.23 -24.08
CA GLY A 616 35.64 28.43 -24.53
C GLY A 616 35.66 29.51 -23.45
N ARG A 617 34.70 30.44 -23.50
CA ARG A 617 34.68 31.55 -22.53
C ARG A 617 34.21 31.06 -21.15
N GLY A 618 35.15 30.85 -20.24
CA GLY A 618 34.85 30.52 -18.85
C GLY A 618 34.42 29.07 -18.63
N PHE A 619 34.73 28.18 -19.57
CA PHE A 619 34.60 26.74 -19.40
C PHE A 619 35.70 25.99 -20.17
N SER A 620 36.00 24.77 -19.71
CA SER A 620 36.82 23.81 -20.43
C SER A 620 36.41 22.38 -20.10
N VAL A 621 36.58 21.49 -21.07
CA VAL A 621 36.34 20.05 -20.92
C VAL A 621 37.53 19.28 -21.48
N GLN A 622 37.99 18.28 -20.74
CA GLN A 622 39.13 17.45 -21.10
C GLN A 622 38.75 15.98 -21.14
N TRP A 623 39.22 15.26 -22.16
CA TRP A 623 39.13 13.80 -22.26
C TRP A 623 40.50 13.14 -22.31
N GLU A 624 40.57 11.94 -21.76
CA GLU A 624 41.65 10.98 -21.97
C GLU A 624 41.38 10.16 -23.25
N LYS A 625 42.40 9.95 -24.09
CA LYS A 625 42.21 9.44 -25.47
C LYS A 625 42.54 7.97 -25.70
N LYS A 626 43.32 7.33 -24.82
CA LYS A 626 44.01 6.05 -25.09
C LYS A 626 43.57 4.89 -24.21
N VAL A 627 43.06 5.16 -23.02
CA VAL A 627 42.72 4.13 -22.04
C VAL A 627 41.24 3.80 -22.13
N ASN A 628 40.36 4.76 -21.83
CA ASN A 628 38.92 4.51 -21.73
C ASN A 628 38.05 5.65 -22.26
N GLY A 629 38.63 6.74 -22.79
CA GLY A 629 37.84 7.84 -23.32
C GLY A 629 37.22 8.74 -22.25
N SER A 630 37.65 8.64 -20.98
CA SER A 630 37.00 9.35 -19.88
C SER A 630 37.11 10.87 -20.03
N MET A 631 36.02 11.56 -19.73
CA MET A 631 36.06 12.97 -19.35
C MET A 631 36.83 13.08 -18.02
N THR A 632 37.98 13.75 -18.06
CA THR A 632 38.95 13.87 -16.95
C THR A 632 38.99 15.26 -16.33
N SER A 633 38.25 16.22 -16.88
CA SER A 633 37.99 17.51 -16.26
C SER A 633 36.79 18.17 -16.93
N LEU A 634 35.92 18.80 -16.14
CA LEU A 634 34.86 19.68 -16.61
C LEU A 634 34.84 20.93 -15.72
N ILE A 635 35.42 22.01 -16.21
CA ILE A 635 35.57 23.26 -15.46
C ILE A 635 34.58 24.29 -15.98
N TYR A 636 33.81 24.90 -15.08
CA TYR A 636 33.05 26.13 -15.36
C TYR A 636 33.43 27.20 -14.33
N LYS A 637 33.83 28.39 -14.81
CA LYS A 637 34.23 29.54 -13.97
C LYS A 637 35.25 29.16 -12.89
N ASP A 638 36.32 28.48 -13.32
CA ASP A 638 37.44 28.04 -12.48
C ASP A 638 37.06 27.05 -11.37
N LYS A 639 35.88 26.42 -11.47
CA LYS A 639 35.45 25.33 -10.58
C LYS A 639 35.37 24.02 -11.36
N GLU A 640 36.07 23.01 -10.87
CA GLU A 640 35.92 21.63 -11.32
C GLU A 640 34.55 21.10 -10.89
N MET A 641 33.81 20.55 -11.86
CA MET A 641 32.47 20.02 -11.64
C MET A 641 32.50 18.55 -11.22
N LEU A 642 33.45 17.78 -11.75
CA LEU A 642 33.53 16.33 -11.54
C LEU A 642 34.24 15.99 -10.22
N ALA A 643 33.88 14.85 -9.65
CA ALA A 643 34.65 14.18 -8.61
C ALA A 643 35.15 12.83 -9.14
N TYR A 644 36.33 12.41 -8.71
CA TYR A 644 36.92 11.15 -9.14
C TYR A 644 36.90 10.17 -7.97
N LEU A 645 36.02 9.17 -8.08
CA LEU A 645 35.93 8.04 -7.16
C LEU A 645 36.42 6.78 -7.87
N ASN A 646 36.99 5.84 -7.11
CA ASN A 646 37.52 4.59 -7.68
C ASN A 646 36.42 3.75 -8.37
N ASP A 647 35.17 3.85 -7.90
CA ASP A 647 34.02 3.13 -8.47
C ASP A 647 33.49 3.75 -9.78
N PHE A 648 34.02 4.92 -10.18
CA PHE A 648 33.79 5.54 -11.48
C PHE A 648 35.07 5.54 -12.31
N PRO A 649 35.50 4.37 -12.84
CA PRO A 649 36.75 4.25 -13.60
C PRO A 649 36.73 5.02 -14.93
N VAL A 650 35.56 5.40 -15.42
CA VAL A 650 35.33 6.26 -16.60
C VAL A 650 34.18 7.22 -16.29
N GLN A 651 34.22 8.43 -16.84
CA GLN A 651 33.15 9.42 -16.70
C GLN A 651 32.77 10.04 -18.05
N PRO A 652 31.48 10.08 -18.41
CA PRO A 652 30.40 9.30 -17.82
C PRO A 652 30.56 7.79 -18.05
N VAL A 653 30.07 6.98 -17.12
CA VAL A 653 30.03 5.51 -17.23
C VAL A 653 28.68 5.04 -17.75
N THR A 654 28.70 4.09 -18.68
CA THR A 654 27.52 3.31 -19.04
C THR A 654 27.12 2.43 -17.86
N GLN A 655 25.95 2.69 -17.30
CA GLN A 655 25.43 1.96 -16.16
C GLN A 655 24.29 1.04 -16.62
N VAL A 656 24.57 -0.26 -16.67
CA VAL A 656 23.57 -1.30 -16.99
C VAL A 656 23.04 -2.04 -15.75
N PHE A 657 23.47 -1.60 -14.57
CA PHE A 657 23.27 -2.29 -13.29
C PHE A 657 22.62 -1.34 -12.26
N ARG A 658 21.88 -1.93 -11.31
CA ARG A 658 21.34 -1.24 -10.13
C ARG A 658 21.54 -2.13 -8.90
N ALA A 659 21.64 -1.53 -7.70
CA ALA A 659 21.74 -2.28 -6.46
C ALA A 659 20.45 -3.11 -6.25
N PRO A 660 20.54 -4.45 -6.14
CA PRO A 660 19.33 -5.28 -6.22
C PRO A 660 18.37 -5.03 -5.04
N THR A 661 17.11 -4.84 -5.37
CA THR A 661 15.99 -4.73 -4.41
C THR A 661 15.68 -6.05 -3.73
N ASP A 662 14.78 -6.05 -2.74
CA ASP A 662 14.24 -7.27 -2.14
C ASP A 662 13.57 -8.17 -3.17
N ASN A 663 12.84 -7.58 -4.11
CA ASN A 663 12.17 -8.31 -5.19
C ASN A 663 13.17 -8.93 -6.17
N ASP A 664 14.27 -8.24 -6.50
CA ASP A 664 15.30 -8.78 -7.39
C ASP A 664 16.04 -9.99 -6.77
N LYS A 665 16.04 -10.09 -5.43
CA LYS A 665 16.70 -11.16 -4.65
C LYS A 665 15.76 -12.29 -4.22
N SER A 666 14.44 -12.07 -4.17
CA SER A 666 13.45 -12.97 -3.55
C SER A 666 12.58 -13.69 -4.61
N PHE A 667 11.53 -14.40 -4.17
CA PHE A 667 10.52 -15.17 -4.94
C PHE A 667 10.76 -15.20 -6.46
N GLY A 668 11.42 -16.27 -6.91
CA GLY A 668 12.04 -16.38 -8.22
C GLY A 668 13.55 -16.54 -8.15
N ASN A 669 14.30 -15.75 -7.39
CA ASN A 669 15.74 -16.01 -7.15
C ASN A 669 16.62 -16.10 -8.44
N TRP A 670 16.27 -15.34 -9.49
CA TRP A 670 17.02 -15.31 -10.75
C TRP A 670 17.73 -13.99 -10.97
N LEU A 671 17.04 -12.84 -10.95
CA LEU A 671 17.61 -11.61 -11.51
C LEU A 671 18.91 -11.17 -10.83
N ALA A 672 18.92 -10.99 -9.50
CA ALA A 672 20.15 -10.62 -8.81
C ALA A 672 21.25 -11.68 -8.91
N LYS A 673 20.88 -12.96 -8.97
CA LYS A 673 21.80 -14.10 -9.13
C LYS A 673 22.38 -14.12 -10.54
N ASP A 674 21.57 -13.90 -11.56
CA ASP A 674 21.95 -13.85 -12.97
C ASP A 674 22.85 -12.65 -13.22
N TRP A 675 22.53 -11.48 -12.66
CA TRP A 675 23.39 -10.31 -12.72
C TRP A 675 24.77 -10.59 -12.13
N ASN A 676 24.83 -11.28 -10.99
CA ASN A 676 26.09 -11.70 -10.37
C ASN A 676 26.84 -12.73 -11.26
N LEU A 677 26.14 -13.76 -11.74
CA LEU A 677 26.71 -14.81 -12.60
C LEU A 677 27.28 -14.26 -13.92
N HIS A 678 26.72 -13.15 -14.42
CA HIS A 678 27.18 -12.46 -15.63
C HIS A 678 28.16 -11.31 -15.34
N GLY A 679 28.46 -11.01 -14.07
CA GLY A 679 29.38 -9.95 -13.67
C GLY A 679 28.89 -8.54 -14.01
N MET A 680 27.59 -8.30 -13.92
CA MET A 680 26.98 -7.01 -14.33
C MET A 680 27.37 -5.83 -13.44
N ASP A 681 27.76 -6.08 -12.20
CA ASP A 681 28.17 -5.07 -11.23
C ASP A 681 29.61 -4.55 -11.44
N HIS A 682 30.44 -5.31 -12.18
CA HIS A 682 31.85 -4.99 -12.45
C HIS A 682 32.24 -5.28 -13.92
N PRO A 683 31.66 -4.57 -14.91
CA PRO A 683 32.04 -4.77 -16.31
C PRO A 683 33.50 -4.38 -16.57
N GLN A 684 34.17 -5.11 -17.47
CA GLN A 684 35.43 -4.64 -18.04
C GLN A 684 35.11 -3.58 -19.11
N ILE A 685 35.66 -2.37 -18.96
CA ILE A 685 35.43 -1.26 -19.89
C ILE A 685 36.64 -1.12 -20.80
N ASN A 686 36.42 -1.21 -22.12
CA ASN A 686 37.44 -0.99 -23.13
C ASN A 686 37.07 0.19 -24.04
N LEU A 687 38.07 0.99 -24.42
CA LEU A 687 37.93 1.98 -25.49
C LEU A 687 38.01 1.28 -26.85
N GLU A 688 36.98 1.44 -27.68
CA GLU A 688 36.96 0.91 -29.05
C GLU A 688 37.42 1.98 -30.04
N SER A 689 36.96 3.23 -29.87
CA SER A 689 37.43 4.35 -30.68
C SER A 689 37.24 5.71 -29.99
N PHE A 690 38.13 6.64 -30.33
CA PHE A 690 38.05 8.04 -29.94
C PHE A 690 38.30 8.90 -31.19
N HIS A 691 37.32 9.71 -31.57
CA HIS A 691 37.41 10.61 -32.72
C HIS A 691 36.87 11.99 -32.34
N HIS A 692 37.44 13.04 -32.91
CA HIS A 692 36.89 14.38 -32.80
C HIS A 692 36.99 15.12 -34.13
N GLU A 693 36.05 16.02 -34.38
CA GLU A 693 36.02 16.89 -35.55
C GLU A 693 35.42 18.25 -35.21
N GLU A 694 35.84 19.29 -35.95
CA GLU A 694 35.25 20.62 -35.84
C GLU A 694 34.15 20.79 -36.89
N ARG A 695 32.95 21.14 -36.45
CA ARG A 695 31.79 21.43 -37.29
C ARG A 695 32.00 22.76 -38.03
N ALA A 696 31.34 22.92 -39.17
CA ALA A 696 31.47 24.13 -40.01
C ALA A 696 31.14 25.46 -39.29
N ASP A 697 30.38 25.43 -38.20
CA ASP A 697 30.04 26.61 -37.38
C ASP A 697 30.91 26.76 -36.12
N GLY A 698 32.00 25.98 -36.00
CA GLY A 698 32.99 26.05 -34.92
C GLY A 698 32.62 25.27 -33.65
N ALA A 699 31.53 24.52 -33.65
CA ALA A 699 31.27 23.52 -32.60
C ALA A 699 32.25 22.37 -32.74
N VAL A 700 32.56 21.66 -31.65
CA VAL A 700 33.46 20.50 -31.72
C VAL A 700 32.68 19.25 -31.33
N ILE A 701 32.72 18.25 -32.19
CA ILE A 701 32.12 16.93 -31.97
C ILE A 701 33.22 16.00 -31.45
N VAL A 702 32.95 15.32 -30.33
CA VAL A 702 33.79 14.24 -29.80
C VAL A 702 32.94 12.98 -29.80
N GLN A 703 33.35 11.99 -30.59
CA GLN A 703 32.70 10.68 -30.66
C GLN A 703 33.58 9.65 -29.97
N ILE A 704 33.02 9.02 -28.94
CA ILE A 704 33.69 8.00 -28.13
C ILE A 704 32.87 6.73 -28.21
N GLN A 705 33.52 5.63 -28.53
CA GLN A 705 32.92 4.31 -28.47
C GLN A 705 33.63 3.46 -27.43
N THR A 706 32.87 2.95 -26.47
CA THR A 706 33.35 2.02 -25.44
C THR A 706 32.58 0.71 -25.51
N SER A 707 33.16 -0.35 -24.97
CA SER A 707 32.46 -1.60 -24.71
C SER A 707 32.54 -1.96 -23.23
N ASN A 708 31.37 -2.21 -22.63
CA ASN A 708 31.26 -2.82 -21.31
C ASN A 708 31.10 -4.32 -21.51
N LEU A 709 32.15 -5.10 -21.23
CA LEU A 709 32.14 -6.56 -21.37
C LEU A 709 31.67 -7.22 -20.08
N TYR A 710 30.75 -8.16 -20.27
CA TYR A 710 30.21 -9.09 -19.27
C TYR A 710 30.64 -10.50 -19.64
N LYS A 711 30.23 -11.50 -18.85
CA LYS A 711 30.67 -12.89 -19.05
C LYS A 711 30.37 -13.47 -20.44
N GLU A 712 29.17 -13.27 -20.97
CA GLU A 712 28.71 -13.86 -22.26
C GLU A 712 28.13 -12.82 -23.23
N GLY A 713 28.26 -11.54 -22.91
CA GLY A 713 27.72 -10.44 -23.70
C GLY A 713 28.47 -9.14 -23.43
N LYS A 714 28.14 -8.09 -24.20
CA LYS A 714 28.68 -6.75 -24.01
C LYS A 714 27.65 -5.70 -24.39
N VAL A 715 27.80 -4.50 -23.87
CA VAL A 715 27.08 -3.31 -24.35
C VAL A 715 28.08 -2.38 -25.00
N VAL A 716 27.96 -2.19 -26.31
CA VAL A 716 28.73 -1.19 -27.05
C VAL A 716 28.02 0.14 -26.90
N THR A 717 28.69 1.13 -26.34
CA THR A 717 28.16 2.48 -26.13
C THR A 717 28.85 3.45 -27.06
N THR A 718 28.08 4.16 -27.87
CA THR A 718 28.59 5.29 -28.68
C THR A 718 28.06 6.58 -28.08
N SER A 719 28.94 7.42 -27.54
CA SER A 719 28.62 8.75 -27.02
C SER A 719 29.15 9.81 -27.97
N VAL A 720 28.26 10.66 -28.47
CA VAL A 720 28.56 11.81 -29.33
C VAL A 720 28.33 13.08 -28.53
N TYR A 721 29.41 13.75 -28.16
CA TYR A 721 29.41 15.03 -27.46
C TYR A 721 29.53 16.15 -28.50
N THR A 722 28.57 17.06 -28.56
CA THR A 722 28.70 18.29 -29.34
C THR A 722 28.93 19.45 -28.38
N VAL A 723 30.15 19.99 -28.37
CA VAL A 723 30.56 21.10 -27.51
C VAL A 723 30.33 22.42 -28.22
N PHE A 724 29.62 23.34 -27.56
CA PHE A 724 29.29 24.67 -28.05
C PHE A 724 30.12 25.75 -27.35
N SER A 725 30.37 26.86 -28.03
CA SER A 725 31.19 27.99 -27.52
C SER A 725 30.61 28.72 -26.30
N ASP A 726 29.34 28.48 -25.96
CA ASP A 726 28.69 29.01 -24.76
C ASP A 726 28.83 28.09 -23.53
N GLY A 727 29.45 26.92 -23.69
CA GLY A 727 29.63 25.93 -22.64
C GLY A 727 28.55 24.87 -22.59
N THR A 728 27.57 24.88 -23.50
CA THR A 728 26.62 23.77 -23.63
C THR A 728 27.33 22.54 -24.20
N ILE A 729 27.00 21.37 -23.68
CA ILE A 729 27.43 20.08 -24.22
C ILE A 729 26.16 19.27 -24.50
N ASP A 730 25.87 19.05 -25.77
CA ASP A 730 24.83 18.11 -26.18
C ASP A 730 25.41 16.69 -26.19
N LEU A 731 24.70 15.73 -25.59
CA LEU A 731 25.16 14.35 -25.45
C LEU A 731 24.11 13.39 -26.00
N LYS A 732 24.42 12.81 -27.16
CA LYS A 732 23.67 11.69 -27.72
C LYS A 732 24.40 10.38 -27.41
N THR A 733 23.76 9.50 -26.66
CA THR A 733 24.30 8.17 -26.36
C THR A 733 23.46 7.08 -26.99
N THR A 734 24.10 6.17 -27.73
CA THR A 734 23.47 4.97 -28.30
C THR A 734 24.05 3.74 -27.64
N PHE A 735 23.19 2.89 -27.10
CA PHE A 735 23.57 1.62 -26.49
C PHE A 735 23.21 0.47 -27.45
N LEU A 736 24.16 -0.40 -27.72
CA LEU A 736 23.98 -1.60 -28.53
C LEU A 736 24.36 -2.83 -27.70
N PRO A 737 23.38 -3.47 -27.03
CA PRO A 737 23.57 -4.77 -26.39
C PRO A 737 23.90 -5.85 -27.43
N GLN A 738 24.88 -6.70 -27.14
CA GLN A 738 25.37 -7.77 -28.01
C GLN A 738 25.68 -9.03 -27.19
N GLY A 739 25.52 -10.20 -27.82
CA GLY A 739 25.76 -11.50 -27.16
C GLY A 739 24.60 -11.91 -26.25
N VAL A 740 24.90 -12.71 -25.22
CA VAL A 740 23.93 -13.17 -24.23
C VAL A 740 24.03 -12.29 -22.99
N LEU A 741 22.96 -11.56 -22.70
CA LEU A 741 22.82 -10.73 -21.51
C LEU A 741 21.55 -11.15 -20.77
N PRO A 742 21.57 -11.17 -19.43
CA PRO A 742 20.34 -11.32 -18.66
C PRO A 742 19.47 -10.05 -18.82
N GLU A 743 18.24 -10.09 -18.30
CA GLU A 743 17.36 -8.92 -18.25
C GLU A 743 18.10 -7.72 -17.62
N ILE A 744 18.14 -6.61 -18.33
CA ILE A 744 18.94 -5.45 -17.96
C ILE A 744 18.13 -4.58 -16.97
N PRO A 745 18.57 -4.40 -15.71
CA PRO A 745 17.79 -3.66 -14.71
C PRO A 745 17.67 -2.16 -14.96
N ARG A 746 18.64 -1.58 -15.67
CA ARG A 746 18.72 -0.16 -16.01
C ARG A 746 19.60 -0.01 -17.24
N LEU A 747 19.36 1.01 -18.06
CA LEU A 747 20.28 1.39 -19.11
C LEU A 747 20.40 2.91 -19.16
N GLY A 748 21.58 3.43 -18.83
CA GLY A 748 21.80 4.87 -18.79
C GLY A 748 23.26 5.24 -18.59
N ILE A 749 23.49 6.51 -18.26
CA ILE A 749 24.80 7.07 -17.96
C ILE A 749 24.84 7.56 -16.52
N ALA A 750 26.00 7.44 -15.88
CA ALA A 750 26.26 7.99 -14.55
C ALA A 750 27.62 8.72 -14.53
N PHE A 751 27.76 9.74 -13.70
CA PHE A 751 29.01 10.44 -13.44
C PHE A 751 28.95 11.08 -12.06
N CYS A 752 30.12 11.36 -11.48
CA CYS A 752 30.21 11.86 -10.12
C CYS A 752 30.52 13.36 -10.14
N LEU A 753 29.76 14.13 -9.38
CA LEU A 753 29.96 15.57 -9.22
C LEU A 753 30.65 15.89 -7.90
N ALA A 754 31.30 17.05 -7.83
CA ALA A 754 31.91 17.53 -6.60
C ALA A 754 30.87 17.60 -5.45
N PRO A 755 31.24 17.26 -4.20
CA PRO A 755 30.29 17.19 -3.07
C PRO A 755 29.55 18.49 -2.74
N ALA A 756 30.01 19.63 -3.26
CA ALA A 756 29.37 20.92 -3.04
C ALA A 756 27.99 21.05 -3.72
N TYR A 757 27.69 20.24 -4.74
CA TYR A 757 26.45 20.30 -5.53
C TYR A 757 25.31 19.48 -4.92
N ASP A 758 24.90 19.86 -3.70
CA ASP A 758 23.97 19.11 -2.86
C ASP A 758 22.49 19.52 -3.03
N THR A 759 22.19 20.57 -3.79
CA THR A 759 20.79 20.97 -4.05
C THR A 759 20.28 20.39 -5.35
N PHE A 760 19.35 19.44 -5.27
CA PHE A 760 18.68 18.80 -6.40
C PHE A 760 17.34 19.47 -6.70
N THR A 761 17.16 19.98 -7.91
CA THR A 761 15.88 20.52 -8.41
C THR A 761 15.55 19.81 -9.71
N TRP A 762 14.31 19.36 -9.89
CA TRP A 762 13.89 18.70 -11.12
C TRP A 762 12.47 19.09 -11.52
N TYR A 763 12.22 19.13 -12.83
CA TYR A 763 10.88 19.18 -13.39
C TYR A 763 10.53 17.80 -13.93
N GLY A 764 9.57 17.13 -13.29
CA GLY A 764 9.20 15.73 -13.57
C GLY A 764 8.36 15.14 -12.44
N ARG A 765 8.28 13.81 -12.35
CA ARG A 765 7.47 13.16 -11.29
C ARG A 765 8.10 13.30 -9.91
N GLY A 766 7.27 13.58 -8.92
CA GLY A 766 7.69 13.70 -7.52
C GLY A 766 6.54 14.02 -6.55
N PRO A 767 6.86 14.37 -5.29
CA PRO A 767 8.22 14.55 -4.75
C PRO A 767 8.92 13.23 -4.39
N GLN A 768 8.17 12.18 -4.04
CA GLN A 768 8.72 10.90 -3.62
C GLN A 768 9.48 10.19 -4.75
N ASP A 769 10.30 9.19 -4.39
CA ASP A 769 10.83 8.28 -5.40
C ASP A 769 9.67 7.56 -6.13
N ASN A 770 9.91 7.20 -7.38
CA ASN A 770 8.93 6.55 -8.22
C ASN A 770 9.63 5.74 -9.31
N TYR A 771 8.96 4.68 -9.76
CA TYR A 771 9.50 3.70 -10.72
C TYR A 771 8.49 3.48 -11.85
N PRO A 772 8.90 2.90 -12.99
CA PRO A 772 8.02 2.72 -14.15
C PRO A 772 6.66 2.09 -13.83
N ASP A 773 6.63 1.18 -12.86
CA ASP A 773 5.47 0.42 -12.37
C ASP A 773 4.92 0.92 -11.01
N ARG A 774 5.46 2.02 -10.45
CA ARG A 774 5.00 2.67 -9.20
C ARG A 774 5.18 4.19 -9.25
N LYS A 775 4.35 4.88 -10.04
CA LYS A 775 4.46 6.33 -10.25
C LYS A 775 3.14 7.10 -10.25
N THR A 776 2.02 6.43 -9.96
CA THR A 776 0.70 7.05 -10.08
C THR A 776 0.49 8.13 -9.01
N SER A 777 1.11 7.96 -7.84
CA SER A 777 1.11 8.94 -6.75
C SER A 777 2.10 10.10 -6.93
N ALA A 778 2.92 10.08 -7.98
CA ALA A 778 3.93 11.09 -8.24
C ALA A 778 3.49 11.98 -9.41
N MET A 779 3.10 13.23 -9.12
CA MET A 779 2.67 14.19 -10.14
C MET A 779 3.85 14.87 -10.84
N ILE A 780 3.65 15.31 -12.08
CA ILE A 780 4.58 16.18 -12.78
C ILE A 780 4.57 17.56 -12.12
N GLY A 781 5.74 18.02 -11.70
CA GLY A 781 5.88 19.30 -11.00
C GLY A 781 7.34 19.76 -10.93
N LEU A 782 7.55 20.97 -10.40
CA LEU A 782 8.87 21.49 -10.10
C LEU A 782 9.21 21.25 -8.64
N TRP A 783 10.18 20.38 -8.40
CA TRP A 783 10.57 19.90 -7.08
C TRP A 783 11.96 20.36 -6.71
N LYS A 784 12.23 20.51 -5.41
CA LYS A 784 13.54 20.91 -4.88
C LYS A 784 13.78 20.29 -3.51
N GLY A 785 14.97 19.73 -3.30
CA GLY A 785 15.42 19.15 -2.03
C GLY A 785 16.95 18.99 -1.98
N SER A 786 17.49 18.49 -0.87
CA SER A 786 18.89 18.06 -0.85
C SER A 786 19.06 16.72 -1.57
N VAL A 787 20.29 16.37 -1.95
CA VAL A 787 20.63 15.05 -2.50
C VAL A 787 20.37 13.96 -1.44
N ALA A 788 20.71 14.23 -0.19
CA ALA A 788 20.45 13.32 0.93
C ALA A 788 18.94 13.00 1.10
N ASP A 789 18.05 13.97 0.90
CA ASP A 789 16.60 13.77 1.01
C ASP A 789 16.03 12.85 -0.08
N GLN A 790 16.78 12.59 -1.16
CA GLN A 790 16.31 11.72 -2.25
C GLN A 790 16.52 10.24 -1.96
N TYR A 791 17.35 9.89 -0.97
CA TYR A 791 17.59 8.51 -0.59
C TYR A 791 16.52 8.01 0.39
N VAL A 792 15.88 6.89 0.04
CA VAL A 792 14.96 6.21 0.95
C VAL A 792 15.77 5.24 1.80
N HIS A 793 15.85 5.52 3.10
CA HIS A 793 16.61 4.73 4.06
C HIS A 793 15.93 3.41 4.42
N TYR A 794 15.76 2.51 3.44
CA TYR A 794 15.37 1.13 3.72
C TYR A 794 16.40 0.48 4.65
N PRO A 795 15.98 -0.23 5.72
CA PRO A 795 16.92 -0.86 6.66
C PRO A 795 17.95 -1.77 5.99
N ARG A 796 17.55 -2.42 4.89
CA ARG A 796 18.48 -3.09 3.97
C ARG A 796 18.68 -2.20 2.73
N PRO A 797 19.88 -1.63 2.53
CA PRO A 797 20.17 -0.79 1.37
C PRO A 797 19.90 -1.48 0.04
N GLN A 798 19.38 -0.72 -0.92
CA GLN A 798 19.01 -1.14 -2.28
C GLN A 798 18.75 0.06 -3.18
N ASP A 799 18.50 -0.17 -4.47
CA ASP A 799 18.16 0.90 -5.42
C ASP A 799 16.98 1.74 -4.91
N SER A 800 17.15 3.08 -4.95
CA SER A 800 16.20 4.05 -4.38
C SER A 800 16.40 5.43 -5.02
N GLY A 801 15.41 6.31 -4.87
CA GLY A 801 15.55 7.73 -5.23
C GLY A 801 15.33 8.08 -6.71
N ASN A 802 14.91 7.12 -7.52
CA ASN A 802 14.55 7.33 -8.92
C ASN A 802 13.38 8.32 -9.08
N LYS A 803 13.44 9.13 -10.14
CA LYS A 803 12.38 10.04 -10.60
C LYS A 803 12.11 9.75 -12.08
N GLU A 804 10.88 9.43 -12.42
CA GLU A 804 10.45 9.19 -13.80
C GLU A 804 10.03 10.49 -14.50
N GLU A 805 10.05 10.48 -15.83
CA GLU A 805 9.53 11.56 -16.69
C GLU A 805 10.15 12.93 -16.34
N VAL A 806 11.46 12.96 -16.10
CA VAL A 806 12.23 14.18 -15.86
C VAL A 806 12.47 14.89 -17.18
N HIS A 807 12.03 16.14 -17.25
CA HIS A 807 12.25 17.03 -18.39
C HIS A 807 13.53 17.83 -18.22
N TYR A 808 13.86 18.24 -17.00
CA TYR A 808 15.17 18.78 -16.68
C TYR A 808 15.47 18.60 -15.19
N LEU A 809 16.76 18.61 -14.86
CA LEU A 809 17.24 18.68 -13.49
C LEU A 809 18.41 19.65 -13.35
N THR A 810 18.65 20.10 -12.11
CA THR A 810 19.84 20.87 -11.74
C THR A 810 20.42 20.34 -10.44
N LEU A 811 21.74 20.26 -10.38
CA LEU A 811 22.51 20.02 -9.16
C LEU A 811 23.37 21.25 -8.88
N THR A 812 23.12 21.92 -7.76
CA THR A 812 23.69 23.24 -7.47
C THR A 812 24.29 23.35 -6.08
N ASP A 813 25.27 24.24 -5.95
CA ASP A 813 25.85 24.67 -4.68
C ASP A 813 24.91 25.62 -3.91
N LYS A 814 25.33 26.02 -2.71
CA LYS A 814 24.57 26.96 -1.86
C LYS A 814 24.37 28.34 -2.49
N GLN A 815 25.10 28.68 -3.54
CA GLN A 815 24.99 29.92 -4.31
C GLN A 815 24.15 29.75 -5.60
N ASN A 816 23.44 28.62 -5.76
CA ASN A 816 22.69 28.24 -6.95
C ASN A 816 23.55 28.21 -8.22
N LYS A 817 24.82 27.82 -8.11
CA LYS A 817 25.72 27.57 -9.25
C LYS A 817 25.94 26.07 -9.37
N GLY A 818 25.90 25.54 -10.59
CA GLY A 818 26.01 24.12 -10.81
C GLY A 818 25.69 23.72 -12.24
N ILE A 819 25.30 22.46 -12.41
CA ILE A 819 24.94 21.88 -13.70
C ILE A 819 23.43 21.82 -13.87
N ARG A 820 22.98 21.96 -15.12
CA ARG A 820 21.62 21.66 -15.57
C ARG A 820 21.70 20.60 -16.65
N VAL A 821 20.80 19.62 -16.59
CA VAL A 821 20.63 18.59 -17.61
C VAL A 821 19.20 18.70 -18.12
N ASP A 822 19.05 18.91 -19.42
CA ASP A 822 17.77 19.03 -20.09
C ASP A 822 17.50 17.77 -20.94
N ALA A 823 16.25 17.31 -20.91
CA ALA A 823 15.76 16.27 -21.79
C ALA A 823 15.66 16.80 -23.21
N VAL A 824 16.16 16.02 -24.17
CA VAL A 824 16.09 16.30 -25.60
C VAL A 824 15.23 15.22 -26.23
N GLU A 825 14.21 15.62 -27.00
CA GLU A 825 13.20 14.76 -27.65
C GLU A 825 12.26 13.97 -26.70
N ASN A 826 12.79 13.31 -25.67
CA ASN A 826 12.05 12.49 -24.72
C ASN A 826 12.52 12.75 -23.28
N ALA A 827 11.57 12.69 -22.34
CA ALA A 827 11.89 12.73 -20.91
C ALA A 827 12.70 11.50 -20.50
N PHE A 828 13.48 11.62 -19.43
CA PHE A 828 14.35 10.55 -18.91
C PHE A 828 14.06 10.27 -17.43
N SER A 829 14.61 9.18 -16.91
CA SER A 829 14.58 8.87 -15.48
C SER A 829 15.91 9.26 -14.83
N ALA A 830 15.88 9.80 -13.61
CA ALA A 830 17.08 10.29 -12.96
C ALA A 830 17.06 10.06 -11.45
N SER A 831 18.26 9.93 -10.88
CA SER A 831 18.49 10.00 -9.44
C SER A 831 19.78 10.78 -9.17
N ALA A 832 19.88 11.35 -7.98
CA ALA A 832 21.10 11.96 -7.47
C ALA A 832 21.25 11.50 -6.01
N LEU A 833 22.36 10.85 -5.68
CA LEU A 833 22.61 10.20 -4.40
C LEU A 833 24.06 10.43 -3.94
N HIS A 834 24.29 10.33 -2.63
CA HIS A 834 25.64 10.29 -2.04
C HIS A 834 26.26 8.88 -2.02
N TYR A 835 25.62 7.93 -2.71
CA TYR A 835 26.03 6.53 -2.76
C TYR A 835 26.17 6.15 -4.24
N THR A 836 27.21 5.39 -4.54
CA THR A 836 27.31 4.69 -5.83
C THR A 836 26.38 3.49 -5.85
N VAL A 837 26.32 2.76 -6.97
CA VAL A 837 25.55 1.51 -7.02
C VAL A 837 26.30 0.35 -6.34
N GLN A 838 27.61 0.51 -6.12
CA GLN A 838 28.48 -0.46 -5.46
C GLN A 838 28.50 -0.31 -3.93
N ASP A 839 28.31 0.91 -3.41
CA ASP A 839 28.13 1.18 -1.97
C ASP A 839 26.84 0.53 -1.42
#